data_AF-A0A078KYI3-F1
#
_entry.id   AF-A0A078KYI3-F1
#
_cell.length_a   1.000
_cell.length_b   1.000
_cell.length_c   1.000
_cell.angle_alpha   90.00
_cell.angle_beta   90.00
_cell.angle_gamma   90.00
#
_symmetry.space_group_name_H-M   'P 1'
#
loop_
_entity.id
_entity.type
_entity.pdbx_description
1 polymer ?
#
loop_
_entity_poly.entity_id
_entity_poly.type
_entity_poly.pdbx_seq_one_letter_code
_entity_poly.pdbx_strand_id
1 'polypeptide(L)'
;MPSYRIESPVVIFNHEEYGERLLFQQGEANPRNELGKNGVTLHRWPGSMFYRTIKIQAAQIDEHGTQEAREFTVNRNSLIKYIGGDASSDDSDDALIRKLQSKLWISELNNPSQEEKAKQGEAGEHLRHAGQHNQRAVKHWSDPIVDFFKGSFLSWLYQVTIRSVNLIKVRFFLYGNEKDHFENGEILAKKRFHEAYAEVPAYRTHMTTYNGMPIEDMSFRDIPLTNKANYIKVQEHDSDTHLQGKYPERSKTDTSTGTTGKPTAWVRGERELDTVKKSLELAARIQFGDRRLNYVNAFALGPWATGLTTYELMRQTGSVFATGPDKEKILDELLRIAKYERHQLELAVDKLQAENPKIRNTGKKLIADLIEATFKAMLKTRDLKLADALNEKINGLSEQQQAFINKHKGKILAIAESLNKEKTQTIIAGYPPFLKDLAAFIKEKEAETGYSLEDFSVIGVVGGQAISEAMRDLLKKDGFNQIYSSYGASDLDINLGVETEDEMVVRQAIEQNPGLARELYGENKGLPMVFHYDTWNTHVECLDGEEEHEEKDSLVFTTTRDDRSSPRIRYDLGDKGRIYASSDVQALLAKYGIFHKPRTNLPLMFVWGRDSTVVFNGANLAFTELERAVENIDTEGEVLKKAFYTYHDQFGAEKLELWLELNDDVEIPEDMEAYAHALISKLASLNQDFRYQLESLDEGSVLPVVRFFKRGQSPISEAGGHRKQVLVFQKENLPEDYAFPAEEYCRGVAIQMSDDILRSEVQLSA
;
A
#
# COMPACT_ATOMS: atom_id res chain seq x y z
N MET A 1 5.15 25.94 -41.20
CA MET A 1 3.99 25.32 -40.54
C MET A 1 3.42 26.34 -39.56
N PRO A 2 2.10 26.62 -39.60
CA PRO A 2 1.45 27.43 -38.56
C PRO A 2 1.64 26.79 -37.19
N SER A 3 1.77 27.62 -36.16
CA SER A 3 1.86 27.21 -34.75
C SER A 3 0.54 27.54 -34.07
N TYR A 4 -0.10 26.55 -33.47
CA TYR A 4 -1.43 26.67 -32.90
C TYR A 4 -1.35 26.80 -31.39
N ARG A 5 -2.00 27.82 -30.81
CA ARG A 5 -2.00 28.02 -29.36
C ARG A 5 -2.98 27.08 -28.68
N ILE A 6 -2.54 26.43 -27.60
CA ILE A 6 -3.37 25.67 -26.66
C ILE A 6 -3.39 26.40 -25.33
N GLU A 7 -4.57 26.46 -24.71
CA GLU A 7 -4.79 27.17 -23.44
C GLU A 7 -4.34 26.35 -22.23
N SER A 8 -4.56 25.04 -22.28
CA SER A 8 -4.13 24.09 -21.26
C SER A 8 -2.59 24.06 -21.14
N PRO A 9 -2.03 24.19 -19.93
CA PRO A 9 -0.63 23.87 -19.68
C PRO A 9 -0.32 22.43 -20.05
N VAL A 10 0.94 22.16 -20.38
CA VAL A 10 1.41 20.86 -20.84
C VAL A 10 2.61 20.38 -20.03
N VAL A 11 2.74 19.07 -19.92
CA VAL A 11 3.87 18.40 -19.26
C VAL A 11 4.55 17.49 -20.26
N ILE A 12 5.89 17.52 -20.30
CA ILE A 12 6.66 16.53 -21.05
C ILE A 12 6.86 15.32 -20.15
N PHE A 13 6.20 14.21 -20.49
CA PHE A 13 6.36 12.94 -19.81
C PHE A 13 7.37 12.06 -20.55
N ASN A 14 8.48 11.76 -19.89
CA ASN A 14 9.58 10.97 -20.44
C ASN A 14 9.59 9.59 -19.82
N HIS A 15 9.26 8.56 -20.61
CA HIS A 15 9.29 7.17 -20.17
C HIS A 15 10.32 6.36 -20.97
N GLU A 16 11.11 5.52 -20.29
CA GLU A 16 12.19 4.73 -20.92
C GLU A 16 11.65 3.78 -22.00
N GLU A 17 10.48 3.16 -21.75
CA GLU A 17 9.86 2.21 -22.68
C GLU A 17 9.09 2.90 -23.84
N TYR A 18 8.48 4.07 -23.59
CA TYR A 18 7.46 4.63 -24.49
C TYR A 18 7.83 5.97 -25.13
N GLY A 19 9.03 6.48 -24.82
CA GLY A 19 9.57 7.74 -25.32
C GLY A 19 8.89 8.97 -24.72
N GLU A 20 9.10 10.11 -25.37
CA GLU A 20 8.58 11.41 -24.92
C GLU A 20 7.12 11.62 -25.35
N ARG A 21 6.28 12.00 -24.39
CA ARG A 21 4.87 12.30 -24.56
C ARG A 21 4.56 13.71 -24.08
N LEU A 22 3.63 14.37 -24.76
CA LEU A 22 3.02 15.61 -24.32
C LEU A 22 1.70 15.29 -23.63
N LEU A 23 1.62 15.55 -22.33
CA LEU A 23 0.40 15.47 -21.54
C LEU A 23 -0.26 16.84 -21.49
N PHE A 24 -1.59 16.87 -21.55
CA PHE A 24 -2.37 18.09 -21.37
C PHE A 24 -2.87 18.13 -19.93
N GLN A 25 -2.60 19.22 -19.21
CA GLN A 25 -2.97 19.32 -17.80
C GLN A 25 -4.48 19.23 -17.61
N GLN A 26 -5.29 19.71 -18.54
CA GLN A 26 -6.76 19.63 -18.48
C GLN A 26 -7.31 18.51 -19.38
N GLY A 27 -6.53 17.51 -19.73
CA GLY A 27 -6.98 16.39 -20.56
C GLY A 27 -6.73 15.05 -19.88
N GLU A 28 -7.42 13.99 -20.33
CA GLU A 28 -7.16 12.64 -19.85
C GLU A 28 -5.70 12.23 -20.08
N ALA A 29 -5.08 11.54 -19.10
CA ALA A 29 -3.70 11.09 -19.22
C ALA A 29 -3.55 10.02 -20.31
N ASN A 30 -4.49 9.07 -20.40
CA ASN A 30 -4.48 7.98 -21.37
C ASN A 30 -5.90 7.66 -21.89
N PRO A 31 -6.50 8.53 -22.74
CA PRO A 31 -7.86 8.32 -23.26
C PRO A 31 -7.99 7.12 -24.20
N ARG A 32 -6.87 6.45 -24.54
CA ARG A 32 -6.83 5.30 -25.43
C ARG A 32 -6.96 3.98 -24.69
N ASN A 33 -6.83 3.97 -23.36
CA ASN A 33 -6.84 2.75 -22.55
C ASN A 33 -5.88 1.67 -23.12
N GLU A 34 -4.69 2.11 -23.54
CA GLU A 34 -3.64 1.26 -24.13
C GLU A 34 -2.31 1.52 -23.40
N LEU A 35 -1.54 0.47 -23.12
CA LEU A 35 -0.21 0.59 -22.50
C LEU A 35 0.72 1.54 -23.27
N GLY A 36 1.34 2.48 -22.54
CA GLY A 36 2.31 3.42 -23.09
C GLY A 36 1.75 4.45 -24.08
N LYS A 37 0.43 4.63 -24.07
CA LYS A 37 -0.30 5.58 -24.90
C LYS A 37 -0.73 6.83 -24.14
N ASN A 38 0.01 7.20 -23.10
CA ASN A 38 -0.17 8.46 -22.38
C ASN A 38 0.06 9.66 -23.31
N GLY A 39 -0.89 10.59 -23.32
CA GLY A 39 -0.83 11.82 -24.11
C GLY A 39 -0.52 11.62 -25.61
N VAL A 40 0.22 12.58 -26.18
CA VAL A 40 0.53 12.65 -27.61
C VAL A 40 2.04 12.55 -27.84
N THR A 41 2.48 11.78 -28.85
CA THR A 41 3.91 11.65 -29.18
C THR A 41 4.54 12.98 -29.60
N LEU A 42 5.69 13.31 -29.03
CA LEU A 42 6.55 14.41 -29.47
C LEU A 42 7.60 13.94 -30.48
N HIS A 43 7.96 14.83 -31.42
CA HIS A 43 9.08 14.61 -32.33
C HIS A 43 10.10 15.72 -32.22
N ARG A 44 11.36 15.36 -31.94
CA ARG A 44 12.50 16.28 -32.05
C ARG A 44 13.06 16.26 -33.47
N TRP A 45 13.77 17.32 -33.85
CA TRP A 45 14.56 17.29 -35.09
C TRP A 45 15.75 16.32 -34.92
N PRO A 46 16.08 15.44 -35.89
CA PRO A 46 15.52 15.34 -37.25
C PRO A 46 14.29 14.42 -37.39
N GLY A 47 13.87 13.71 -36.35
CA GLY A 47 12.77 12.73 -36.39
C GLY A 47 11.45 13.27 -36.95
N SER A 48 11.14 14.55 -36.71
CA SER A 48 9.95 15.22 -37.24
C SER A 48 9.86 15.26 -38.78
N MET A 49 10.98 15.08 -39.50
CA MET A 49 10.99 15.05 -40.98
C MET A 49 10.36 13.77 -41.56
N PHE A 50 10.23 12.71 -40.76
CA PHE A 50 9.69 11.42 -41.20
C PHE A 50 8.22 11.22 -40.86
N TYR A 51 7.58 12.18 -40.18
CA TYR A 51 6.20 12.06 -39.72
C TYR A 51 5.38 13.32 -40.05
N ARG A 52 4.07 13.14 -40.26
CA ARG A 52 3.14 14.28 -40.28
C ARG A 52 3.03 14.85 -38.86
N THR A 53 3.38 16.12 -38.70
CA THR A 53 3.45 16.79 -37.41
C THR A 53 2.67 18.10 -37.42
N ILE A 54 2.20 18.51 -36.24
CA ILE A 54 1.53 19.79 -35.98
C ILE A 54 2.38 20.55 -34.98
N LYS A 55 2.51 21.87 -35.16
CA LYS A 55 3.18 22.74 -34.17
C LYS A 55 2.16 23.32 -33.22
N ILE A 56 2.39 23.14 -31.92
CA ILE A 56 1.54 23.66 -30.84
C ILE A 56 2.37 24.59 -29.95
N GLN A 57 1.79 25.71 -29.53
CA GLN A 57 2.34 26.60 -28.51
C GLN A 57 1.53 26.47 -27.22
N ALA A 58 2.18 26.13 -26.11
CA ALA A 58 1.53 25.96 -24.81
C ALA A 58 2.50 26.33 -23.67
N ALA A 59 1.97 26.56 -22.47
CA ALA A 59 2.78 26.74 -21.26
C ALA A 59 3.27 25.37 -20.77
N GLN A 60 4.58 25.12 -20.81
CA GLN A 60 5.19 23.91 -20.25
C GLN A 60 5.34 24.05 -18.74
N ILE A 61 4.87 23.07 -17.98
CA ILE A 61 5.23 22.89 -16.57
C ILE A 61 6.47 22.00 -16.51
N ASP A 62 7.52 22.45 -15.82
CA ASP A 62 8.73 21.67 -15.56
C ASP A 62 8.72 20.98 -14.19
N GLU A 63 9.78 20.23 -13.89
CA GLU A 63 9.94 19.49 -12.62
C GLU A 63 10.01 20.40 -11.38
N HIS A 64 10.20 21.70 -11.57
CA HIS A 64 10.21 22.71 -10.50
C HIS A 64 8.87 23.45 -10.39
N GLY A 65 7.86 23.07 -11.19
CA GLY A 65 6.56 23.75 -11.25
C GLY A 65 6.59 25.08 -12.01
N THR A 66 7.70 25.41 -12.67
CA THR A 66 7.81 26.66 -13.45
C THR A 66 7.05 26.53 -14.75
N GLN A 67 6.32 27.58 -15.12
CA GLN A 67 5.58 27.64 -16.38
C GLN A 67 6.31 28.50 -17.42
N GLU A 68 6.65 27.91 -18.57
CA GLU A 68 7.28 28.61 -19.69
C GLU A 68 6.56 28.34 -21.01
N ALA A 69 6.22 29.41 -21.74
CA ALA A 69 5.64 29.26 -23.07
C ALA A 69 6.66 28.65 -24.06
N ARG A 70 6.33 27.49 -24.63
CA ARG A 70 7.20 26.76 -25.57
C ARG A 70 6.42 26.25 -26.77
N GLU A 71 7.14 26.02 -27.87
CA GLU A 71 6.60 25.41 -29.08
C GLU A 71 6.97 23.92 -29.12
N PHE A 72 5.98 23.09 -29.42
CA PHE A 72 6.06 21.63 -29.48
C PHE A 72 5.71 21.12 -30.87
N THR A 73 6.44 20.12 -31.34
CA THR A 73 6.12 19.42 -32.59
C THR A 73 5.50 18.07 -32.26
N VAL A 74 4.17 17.99 -32.37
CA VAL A 74 3.39 16.79 -32.00
C VAL A 74 3.09 15.92 -33.22
N ASN A 75 3.06 14.60 -33.03
CA ASN A 75 2.66 13.66 -34.07
C ASN A 75 1.16 13.78 -34.37
N ARG A 76 0.80 14.09 -35.62
CA ARG A 76 -0.61 14.30 -36.02
C ARG A 76 -1.48 13.06 -35.82
N ASN A 77 -0.97 11.87 -36.15
CA ASN A 77 -1.74 10.63 -35.99
C ASN A 77 -1.95 10.29 -34.52
N SER A 78 -0.94 10.53 -33.67
CA SER A 78 -1.08 10.37 -32.22
C SER A 78 -2.11 11.35 -31.65
N LEU A 79 -2.17 12.59 -32.16
CA LEU A 79 -3.17 13.57 -31.74
C LEU A 79 -4.58 13.14 -32.14
N ILE A 80 -4.78 12.68 -33.38
CA ILE A 80 -6.08 12.14 -33.82
C ILE A 80 -6.55 11.01 -32.91
N LYS A 81 -5.66 10.05 -32.62
CA LYS A 81 -5.98 8.93 -31.72
C LYS A 81 -6.24 9.37 -30.28
N TYR A 82 -5.61 10.45 -29.81
CA TYR A 82 -5.87 11.01 -28.49
C TYR A 82 -7.25 11.68 -28.41
N ILE A 83 -7.65 12.41 -29.45
CA ILE A 83 -8.98 13.04 -29.52
C ILE A 83 -10.09 11.97 -29.61
N GLY A 84 -9.83 10.86 -30.31
CA GLY A 84 -10.76 9.73 -30.41
C GLY A 84 -11.77 9.90 -31.54
N GLY A 85 -12.99 9.37 -31.35
CA GLY A 85 -14.02 9.25 -32.40
C GLY A 85 -14.44 10.55 -33.08
N ASP A 86 -14.20 11.71 -32.45
CA ASP A 86 -14.50 13.02 -32.99
C ASP A 86 -13.48 13.50 -34.05
N ALA A 87 -12.31 12.85 -34.16
CA ALA A 87 -11.24 13.26 -35.08
C ALA A 87 -11.00 12.23 -36.20
N SER A 88 -10.68 12.74 -37.39
CA SER A 88 -10.37 11.96 -38.58
C SER A 88 -9.04 12.40 -39.22
N SER A 89 -8.45 11.53 -40.03
CA SER A 89 -7.31 11.86 -40.87
C SER A 89 -7.57 13.02 -41.83
N ASP A 90 -8.83 13.26 -42.18
CA ASP A 90 -9.28 14.28 -43.15
C ASP A 90 -9.44 15.68 -42.55
N ASP A 91 -9.44 15.79 -41.22
CA ASP A 91 -9.58 17.09 -40.54
C ASP A 91 -8.37 17.99 -40.82
N SER A 92 -8.60 19.29 -41.08
CA SER A 92 -7.49 20.26 -41.10
C SER A 92 -6.81 20.34 -39.72
N ASP A 93 -5.54 20.73 -39.68
CA ASP A 93 -4.81 20.89 -38.40
C ASP A 93 -5.53 21.86 -37.44
N ASP A 94 -6.11 22.94 -37.98
CA ASP A 94 -6.94 23.89 -37.24
C ASP A 94 -8.24 23.27 -36.67
N ALA A 95 -8.87 22.36 -37.41
CA ALA A 95 -10.03 21.61 -36.92
C ALA A 95 -9.64 20.61 -35.82
N LEU A 96 -8.49 19.92 -35.95
CA LEU A 96 -7.98 19.02 -34.91
C LEU A 96 -7.69 19.76 -33.61
N ILE A 97 -7.10 20.96 -33.69
CA ILE A 97 -6.81 21.79 -32.52
C ILE A 97 -8.10 22.25 -31.84
N ARG A 98 -9.12 22.69 -32.59
CA ARG A 98 -10.43 23.03 -32.01
C ARG A 98 -11.08 21.84 -31.30
N LYS A 99 -11.03 20.65 -31.90
CA LYS A 99 -11.55 19.40 -31.30
C LYS A 99 -10.79 19.00 -30.04
N LEU A 100 -9.47 19.17 -30.04
CA LEU A 100 -8.65 19.00 -28.84
C LEU A 100 -9.12 19.97 -27.74
N GLN A 101 -9.20 21.27 -28.02
CA GLN A 101 -9.60 22.26 -27.02
C GLN A 101 -11.00 21.97 -26.44
N SER A 102 -11.96 21.50 -27.24
CA SER A 102 -13.29 21.12 -26.73
C SER A 102 -13.29 19.87 -25.85
N LYS A 103 -12.26 19.02 -25.94
CA LYS A 103 -12.07 17.83 -25.09
C LYS A 103 -11.42 18.17 -23.75
N LEU A 104 -10.68 19.28 -23.67
CA LEU A 104 -9.99 19.68 -22.46
C LEU A 104 -10.97 20.33 -21.48
N TRP A 105 -10.77 20.07 -20.20
CA TRP A 105 -11.46 20.74 -19.11
C TRP A 105 -11.03 22.21 -19.03
N ILE A 106 -11.87 23.02 -18.41
CA ILE A 106 -11.65 24.47 -18.27
C ILE A 106 -11.23 24.81 -16.84
N SER A 107 -11.76 24.07 -15.86
CA SER A 107 -11.52 24.32 -14.44
C SER A 107 -10.17 23.81 -13.92
N GLU A 108 -9.84 24.23 -12.71
CA GLU A 108 -8.70 23.71 -11.97
C GLU A 108 -8.92 22.24 -11.59
N LEU A 109 -7.86 21.44 -11.66
CA LEU A 109 -7.96 19.98 -11.49
C LEU A 109 -8.55 19.54 -10.16
N ASN A 110 -8.19 20.22 -9.07
CA ASN A 110 -8.63 19.87 -7.73
C ASN A 110 -10.00 20.46 -7.35
N ASN A 111 -10.41 21.56 -8.00
CA ASN A 111 -11.68 22.25 -7.75
C ASN A 111 -12.52 22.43 -9.03
N PRO A 112 -12.95 21.33 -9.67
CA PRO A 112 -13.68 21.38 -10.93
C PRO A 112 -15.18 21.66 -10.75
N SER A 113 -15.84 22.02 -11.84
CA SER A 113 -17.31 22.06 -11.89
C SER A 113 -17.91 20.65 -11.73
N GLN A 114 -19.18 20.54 -11.33
CA GLN A 114 -19.84 19.25 -11.14
C GLN A 114 -19.85 18.38 -12.43
N GLU A 115 -20.04 19.00 -13.59
CA GLU A 115 -19.96 18.29 -14.88
C GLU A 115 -18.55 17.74 -15.14
N GLU A 116 -17.51 18.50 -14.79
CA GLU A 116 -16.13 18.08 -14.98
C GLU A 116 -15.66 17.07 -13.94
N LYS A 117 -16.27 17.03 -12.75
CA LYS A 117 -16.03 15.93 -11.80
C LYS A 117 -16.43 14.58 -12.38
N ALA A 118 -17.61 14.51 -13.01
CA ALA A 118 -18.06 13.29 -13.69
C ALA A 118 -17.07 12.89 -14.80
N LYS A 119 -16.62 13.85 -15.63
CA LYS A 119 -15.60 13.60 -16.67
C LYS A 119 -14.26 13.13 -16.10
N GLN A 120 -13.81 13.70 -14.99
CA GLN A 120 -12.61 13.24 -14.29
C GLN A 120 -12.80 11.80 -13.79
N GLY A 121 -13.95 11.47 -13.21
CA GLY A 121 -14.26 10.11 -12.78
C GLY A 121 -14.28 9.09 -13.92
N GLU A 122 -14.89 9.44 -15.06
CA GLU A 122 -14.90 8.61 -16.27
C GLU A 122 -13.49 8.38 -16.83
N ALA A 123 -12.59 9.37 -16.75
CA ALA A 123 -11.21 9.22 -17.19
C ALA A 123 -10.49 8.05 -16.49
N GLY A 124 -10.80 7.80 -15.22
CA GLY A 124 -10.24 6.68 -14.46
C GLY A 124 -10.70 5.30 -14.93
N GLU A 125 -11.86 5.21 -15.58
CA GLU A 125 -12.29 3.96 -16.24
C GLU A 125 -11.38 3.63 -17.43
N HIS A 126 -10.83 4.63 -18.13
CA HIS A 126 -9.87 4.45 -19.22
C HIS A 126 -8.44 4.14 -18.76
N LEU A 127 -8.19 4.09 -17.45
CA LEU A 127 -6.90 3.64 -16.88
C LEU A 127 -6.93 2.16 -16.46
N ARG A 128 -8.08 1.49 -16.64
CA ARG A 128 -8.29 0.10 -16.26
C ARG A 128 -7.61 -0.90 -17.19
N HIS A 129 -6.90 -0.51 -18.26
CA HIS A 129 -6.24 -1.45 -19.19
C HIS A 129 -5.40 -2.53 -18.48
N ALA A 130 -4.70 -2.15 -17.41
CA ALA A 130 -3.93 -3.04 -16.54
C ALA A 130 -4.81 -4.00 -15.70
N GLY A 131 -6.03 -3.58 -15.34
CA GLY A 131 -7.06 -4.44 -14.76
C GLY A 131 -7.86 -5.25 -15.80
N GLN A 132 -7.82 -4.84 -17.08
CA GLN A 132 -8.59 -5.42 -18.18
C GLN A 132 -7.92 -6.63 -18.85
N HIS A 133 -6.75 -7.05 -18.38
CA HIS A 133 -6.08 -8.28 -18.85
C HIS A 133 -6.93 -9.54 -18.59
N ASN A 134 -6.64 -10.66 -19.28
CA ASN A 134 -7.42 -11.92 -19.43
C ASN A 134 -8.13 -12.14 -20.77
N GLN A 135 -7.68 -11.47 -21.83
CA GLN A 135 -8.27 -11.62 -23.16
C GLN A 135 -7.70 -12.80 -23.95
N ARG A 136 -6.72 -13.54 -23.41
CA ARG A 136 -6.18 -14.73 -24.10
C ARG A 136 -7.18 -15.88 -24.04
N ALA A 137 -7.45 -16.46 -25.20
CA ALA A 137 -8.22 -17.69 -25.31
C ALA A 137 -7.56 -18.84 -24.53
N VAL A 138 -8.33 -19.55 -23.72
CA VAL A 138 -7.92 -20.72 -22.91
C VAL A 138 -7.63 -21.93 -23.81
N LYS A 139 -8.24 -22.02 -25.01
CA LYS A 139 -8.11 -23.19 -25.87
C LYS A 139 -8.14 -22.86 -27.37
N HIS A 140 -7.08 -22.26 -27.91
CA HIS A 140 -6.89 -22.22 -29.37
C HIS A 140 -6.11 -23.46 -29.84
N TRP A 141 -6.49 -24.14 -30.92
CA TRP A 141 -5.93 -25.45 -31.34
C TRP A 141 -4.39 -25.53 -31.52
N SER A 142 -3.68 -24.40 -31.57
CA SER A 142 -2.21 -24.30 -31.68
C SER A 142 -1.50 -23.82 -30.40
N ASP A 143 -2.24 -23.35 -29.39
CA ASP A 143 -1.73 -22.53 -28.27
C ASP A 143 -1.45 -23.30 -26.96
N PRO A 144 -2.21 -24.35 -26.56
CA PRO A 144 -2.00 -25.08 -25.31
C PRO A 144 -0.58 -25.65 -25.16
N ILE A 145 0.03 -26.09 -26.25
CA ILE A 145 1.38 -26.64 -26.24
C ILE A 145 2.41 -25.51 -26.04
N VAL A 146 2.25 -24.41 -26.77
CA VAL A 146 3.15 -23.24 -26.71
C VAL A 146 3.07 -22.57 -25.34
N ASP A 147 1.86 -22.30 -24.85
CA ASP A 147 1.62 -21.71 -23.53
C ASP A 147 2.05 -22.65 -22.41
N PHE A 148 1.89 -23.98 -22.57
CA PHE A 148 2.39 -24.92 -21.58
C PHE A 148 3.92 -24.90 -21.49
N PHE A 149 4.64 -24.89 -22.63
CA PHE A 149 6.11 -24.81 -22.63
C PHE A 149 6.60 -23.45 -22.15
N LYS A 150 6.00 -22.35 -22.62
CA LYS A 150 6.33 -20.99 -22.18
C LYS A 150 6.04 -20.82 -20.70
N GLY A 151 4.87 -21.23 -20.21
CA GLY A 151 4.52 -21.20 -18.80
C GLY A 151 5.45 -22.06 -17.93
N SER A 152 5.83 -23.26 -18.38
CA SER A 152 6.86 -24.08 -17.68
C SER A 152 8.20 -23.37 -17.58
N PHE A 153 8.64 -22.73 -18.67
CA PHE A 153 9.86 -21.95 -18.69
C PHE A 153 9.78 -20.73 -17.76
N LEU A 154 8.65 -20.00 -17.76
CA LEU A 154 8.41 -18.86 -16.89
C LEU A 154 8.38 -19.29 -15.40
N SER A 155 7.73 -20.41 -15.06
CA SER A 155 7.73 -20.96 -13.69
C SER A 155 9.16 -21.31 -13.23
N TRP A 156 9.94 -21.97 -14.09
CA TRP A 156 11.36 -22.24 -13.80
C TRP A 156 12.17 -20.94 -13.63
N LEU A 157 11.98 -19.99 -14.55
CA LEU A 157 12.70 -18.72 -14.53
C LEU A 157 12.36 -17.91 -13.28
N TYR A 158 11.10 -17.88 -12.85
CA TYR A 158 10.68 -17.29 -11.57
C TYR A 158 11.47 -17.90 -10.41
N GLN A 159 11.44 -19.23 -10.27
CA GLN A 159 12.11 -19.97 -9.19
C GLN A 159 13.63 -19.76 -9.14
N VAL A 160 14.26 -19.48 -10.29
CA VAL A 160 15.69 -19.16 -10.38
C VAL A 160 15.95 -17.70 -10.02
N THR A 161 15.12 -16.78 -10.51
CA THR A 161 15.38 -15.34 -10.46
C THR A 161 15.10 -14.72 -9.09
N ILE A 162 14.18 -15.29 -8.31
CA ILE A 162 13.92 -14.84 -6.93
C ILE A 162 15.07 -15.14 -5.94
N ARG A 163 16.12 -15.87 -6.35
CA ARG A 163 17.20 -16.30 -5.44
C ARG A 163 18.23 -15.21 -5.13
N SER A 164 18.31 -14.14 -5.92
CA SER A 164 19.24 -13.04 -5.66
C SER A 164 18.93 -11.79 -6.49
N VAL A 165 19.47 -10.64 -6.05
CA VAL A 165 19.35 -9.35 -6.75
C VAL A 165 19.99 -9.37 -8.14
N ASN A 166 21.04 -10.17 -8.37
CA ASN A 166 21.65 -10.27 -9.70
C ASN A 166 20.78 -11.08 -10.66
N LEU A 167 20.15 -12.14 -10.17
CA LEU A 167 19.29 -12.99 -11.01
C LEU A 167 17.95 -12.32 -11.30
N ILE A 168 17.38 -11.54 -10.37
CA ILE A 168 16.15 -10.79 -10.66
C ILE A 168 16.39 -9.77 -11.78
N LYS A 169 17.56 -9.12 -11.84
CA LYS A 169 17.94 -8.23 -12.96
C LYS A 169 17.96 -8.96 -14.31
N VAL A 170 18.33 -10.25 -14.34
CA VAL A 170 18.24 -11.05 -15.57
C VAL A 170 16.78 -11.22 -16.01
N ARG A 171 15.85 -11.43 -15.07
CA ARG A 171 14.41 -11.48 -15.38
C ARG A 171 13.95 -10.17 -16.01
N PHE A 172 14.25 -9.03 -15.38
CA PHE A 172 13.91 -7.71 -15.90
C PHE A 172 14.67 -7.35 -17.19
N PHE A 173 15.82 -7.95 -17.46
CA PHE A 173 16.48 -7.77 -18.75
C PHE A 173 15.75 -8.51 -19.88
N LEU A 174 15.23 -9.71 -19.59
CA LEU A 174 14.54 -10.55 -20.58
C LEU A 174 13.06 -10.18 -20.76
N TYR A 175 12.39 -9.81 -19.67
CA TYR A 175 10.96 -9.55 -19.55
C TYR A 175 10.74 -8.36 -18.62
N GLY A 176 11.33 -7.22 -18.99
CA GLY A 176 11.35 -6.02 -18.17
C GLY A 176 10.25 -5.04 -18.47
N ASN A 177 9.60 -5.13 -19.62
CA ASN A 177 8.64 -4.15 -20.08
C ASN A 177 7.27 -4.36 -19.40
N GLU A 178 6.46 -3.31 -19.27
CA GLU A 178 5.17 -3.43 -18.57
C GLU A 178 4.25 -4.46 -19.22
N LYS A 179 4.24 -4.46 -20.56
CA LYS A 179 3.50 -5.46 -21.34
C LYS A 179 3.92 -6.90 -20.98
N ASP A 180 5.21 -7.15 -20.80
CA ASP A 180 5.72 -8.48 -20.45
C ASP A 180 5.24 -8.90 -19.05
N HIS A 181 5.18 -7.99 -18.09
CA HIS A 181 4.70 -8.29 -16.74
C HIS A 181 3.26 -8.79 -16.76
N PHE A 182 2.35 -8.08 -17.43
CA PHE A 182 0.95 -8.48 -17.52
C PHE A 182 0.76 -9.77 -18.33
N GLU A 183 1.36 -9.85 -19.52
CA GLU A 183 1.21 -11.01 -20.39
C GLU A 183 1.75 -12.31 -19.77
N ASN A 184 2.92 -12.24 -19.12
CA ASN A 184 3.51 -13.43 -18.52
C ASN A 184 2.77 -13.87 -17.25
N GLY A 185 2.18 -12.93 -16.49
CA GLY A 185 1.27 -13.25 -15.38
C GLY A 185 0.05 -14.03 -15.84
N GLU A 186 -0.60 -13.58 -16.92
CA GLU A 186 -1.76 -14.26 -17.53
C GLU A 186 -1.40 -15.66 -18.06
N ILE A 187 -0.24 -15.82 -18.73
CA ILE A 187 0.23 -17.13 -19.22
C ILE A 187 0.47 -18.10 -18.06
N LEU A 188 1.07 -17.63 -16.97
CA LEU A 188 1.24 -18.44 -15.77
C LEU A 188 -0.12 -18.82 -15.17
N ALA A 189 -1.07 -17.89 -15.08
CA ALA A 189 -2.42 -18.13 -14.57
C ALA A 189 -3.16 -19.20 -15.39
N LYS A 190 -3.12 -19.11 -16.72
CA LYS A 190 -3.66 -20.14 -17.64
C LYS A 190 -3.04 -21.51 -17.41
N LYS A 191 -1.71 -21.57 -17.24
CA LYS A 191 -1.02 -22.83 -16.94
C LYS A 191 -1.52 -23.44 -15.62
N ARG A 192 -1.67 -22.64 -14.57
CA ARG A 192 -2.19 -23.09 -13.27
C ARG A 192 -3.63 -23.58 -13.37
N PHE A 193 -4.46 -22.91 -14.16
CA PHE A 193 -5.82 -23.36 -14.44
C PHE A 193 -5.84 -24.77 -15.03
N HIS A 194 -5.05 -25.03 -16.08
CA HIS A 194 -5.01 -26.35 -16.70
C HIS A 194 -4.51 -27.44 -15.75
N GLU A 195 -3.48 -27.15 -14.96
CA GLU A 195 -2.96 -28.09 -13.95
C GLU A 195 -3.99 -28.34 -12.84
N ALA A 196 -4.71 -27.31 -12.37
CA ALA A 196 -5.77 -27.44 -11.38
C ALA A 196 -6.94 -28.27 -11.92
N TYR A 197 -7.38 -28.04 -13.16
CA TYR A 197 -8.46 -28.82 -13.79
C TYR A 197 -8.08 -30.30 -13.96
N ALA A 198 -6.81 -30.56 -14.28
CA ALA A 198 -6.29 -31.92 -14.44
C ALA A 198 -6.15 -32.64 -13.09
N GLU A 199 -5.64 -31.97 -12.07
CA GLU A 199 -5.14 -32.65 -10.86
C GLU A 199 -5.94 -32.39 -9.58
N VAL A 200 -6.74 -31.33 -9.48
CA VAL A 200 -7.47 -30.95 -8.25
C VAL A 200 -8.93 -31.42 -8.31
N PRO A 201 -9.35 -32.40 -7.48
CA PRO A 201 -10.71 -32.94 -7.52
C PRO A 201 -11.81 -31.88 -7.33
N ALA A 202 -11.69 -31.05 -6.30
CA ALA A 202 -12.68 -30.00 -6.01
C ALA A 202 -12.81 -29.01 -7.17
N TYR A 203 -11.69 -28.67 -7.83
CA TYR A 203 -11.70 -27.72 -8.94
C TYR A 203 -12.44 -28.30 -10.14
N ARG A 204 -12.22 -29.58 -10.48
CA ARG A 204 -12.96 -30.25 -11.56
C ARG A 204 -14.46 -30.27 -11.28
N THR A 205 -14.85 -30.55 -10.04
CA THR A 205 -16.26 -30.50 -9.60
C THR A 205 -16.82 -29.09 -9.77
N HIS A 206 -16.11 -28.07 -9.28
CA HIS A 206 -16.51 -26.67 -9.41
C HIS A 206 -16.71 -26.26 -10.89
N MET A 207 -15.77 -26.60 -11.76
CA MET A 207 -15.88 -26.31 -13.21
C MET A 207 -17.08 -27.00 -13.85
N THR A 208 -17.45 -28.20 -13.39
CA THR A 208 -18.63 -28.92 -13.88
C THR A 208 -19.92 -28.28 -13.37
N THR A 209 -19.97 -27.93 -12.07
CA THR A 209 -21.13 -27.33 -11.41
C THR A 209 -21.49 -25.96 -12.00
N TYR A 210 -20.47 -25.15 -12.33
CA TYR A 210 -20.65 -23.78 -12.83
C TYR A 210 -20.48 -23.68 -14.35
N ASN A 211 -20.64 -24.79 -15.09
CA ASN A 211 -20.59 -24.85 -16.56
C ASN A 211 -19.32 -24.28 -17.22
N GLY A 212 -18.20 -24.20 -16.51
CA GLY A 212 -16.94 -23.63 -17.02
C GLY A 212 -16.07 -24.59 -17.82
N MET A 213 -16.62 -25.67 -18.40
CA MET A 213 -15.78 -26.63 -19.13
C MET A 213 -15.05 -25.96 -20.31
N PRO A 214 -13.73 -26.18 -20.50
CA PRO A 214 -12.95 -25.44 -21.51
C PRO A 214 -13.42 -25.72 -22.95
N ILE A 215 -14.09 -24.75 -23.57
CA ILE A 215 -14.49 -24.71 -24.98
C ILE A 215 -13.52 -23.83 -25.81
N GLU A 216 -13.54 -23.93 -27.14
CA GLU A 216 -12.53 -23.30 -28.03
C GLU A 216 -12.47 -21.76 -27.95
N ASP A 217 -13.61 -21.10 -27.67
CA ASP A 217 -13.71 -19.63 -27.63
C ASP A 217 -13.73 -19.04 -26.20
N MET A 218 -13.42 -19.85 -25.19
CA MET A 218 -13.40 -19.39 -23.79
C MET A 218 -12.13 -18.59 -23.51
N SER A 219 -12.27 -17.35 -23.04
CA SER A 219 -11.20 -16.52 -22.47
C SER A 219 -10.94 -16.87 -21.00
N PHE A 220 -9.84 -16.39 -20.43
CA PHE A 220 -9.55 -16.64 -19.01
C PHE A 220 -10.59 -15.99 -18.09
N ARG A 221 -11.18 -14.85 -18.50
CA ARG A 221 -12.29 -14.17 -17.81
C ARG A 221 -13.57 -14.99 -17.72
N ASP A 222 -13.79 -15.94 -18.62
CA ASP A 222 -15.02 -16.74 -18.61
C ASP A 222 -14.96 -17.90 -17.58
N ILE A 223 -13.81 -18.12 -16.93
CA ILE A 223 -13.65 -19.19 -15.93
C ILE A 223 -14.46 -18.83 -14.68
N PRO A 224 -15.35 -19.68 -14.15
CA PRO A 224 -16.13 -19.36 -12.96
C PRO A 224 -15.27 -18.93 -11.76
N LEU A 225 -15.73 -17.88 -11.07
CA LEU A 225 -15.08 -17.38 -9.85
C LEU A 225 -15.14 -18.41 -8.73
N THR A 226 -14.01 -18.60 -8.04
CA THR A 226 -13.95 -19.37 -6.79
C THR A 226 -13.92 -18.44 -5.59
N ASN A 227 -14.54 -18.83 -4.47
CA ASN A 227 -14.48 -18.09 -3.22
C ASN A 227 -14.66 -19.04 -2.02
N LYS A 228 -14.64 -18.49 -0.80
CA LYS A 228 -14.83 -19.31 0.41
C LYS A 228 -16.15 -20.05 0.42
N ALA A 229 -17.23 -19.42 -0.02
CA ALA A 229 -18.58 -19.97 0.05
C ALA A 229 -18.81 -21.05 -1.00
N ASN A 230 -18.41 -20.84 -2.26
CA ASN A 230 -18.75 -21.71 -3.39
C ASN A 230 -17.68 -22.77 -3.72
N TYR A 231 -16.48 -22.65 -3.16
CA TYR A 231 -15.36 -23.52 -3.51
C TYR A 231 -14.71 -24.18 -2.30
N ILE A 232 -14.55 -23.45 -1.18
CA ILE A 232 -13.82 -23.98 -0.02
C ILE A 232 -14.77 -24.65 0.99
N LYS A 233 -15.79 -23.93 1.45
CA LYS A 233 -16.69 -24.40 2.53
C LYS A 233 -17.68 -25.48 2.09
N VAL A 234 -17.87 -25.68 0.79
CA VAL A 234 -18.77 -26.69 0.22
C VAL A 234 -18.15 -28.10 0.17
N GLN A 235 -16.83 -28.22 0.36
CA GLN A 235 -16.17 -29.50 0.25
C GLN A 235 -16.43 -30.35 1.49
N GLU A 236 -16.85 -31.60 1.29
CA GLU A 236 -16.96 -32.60 2.37
C GLU A 236 -15.57 -32.98 2.90
N HIS A 237 -14.57 -33.02 2.01
CA HIS A 237 -13.17 -33.26 2.31
C HIS A 237 -12.33 -32.08 1.82
N ASP A 238 -11.76 -31.28 2.73
CA ASP A 238 -10.97 -30.10 2.33
C ASP A 238 -9.69 -30.47 1.55
N SER A 239 -9.19 -31.70 1.72
CA SER A 239 -8.08 -32.26 0.92
C SER A 239 -8.38 -32.30 -0.57
N ASP A 240 -9.65 -32.31 -0.99
CA ASP A 240 -10.03 -32.28 -2.41
C ASP A 240 -9.67 -30.94 -3.07
N THR A 241 -9.40 -29.91 -2.28
CA THR A 241 -8.85 -28.63 -2.77
C THR A 241 -7.35 -28.70 -3.07
N HIS A 242 -6.71 -29.86 -2.84
CA HIS A 242 -5.29 -30.09 -3.09
C HIS A 242 -5.05 -30.98 -4.30
N LEU A 243 -3.83 -30.91 -4.85
CA LEU A 243 -3.36 -31.77 -5.93
C LEU A 243 -3.62 -33.24 -5.58
N GLN A 244 -4.32 -33.93 -6.48
CA GLN A 244 -4.72 -35.33 -6.37
C GLN A 244 -5.55 -35.67 -5.12
N GLY A 245 -6.16 -34.67 -4.48
CA GLY A 245 -6.92 -34.87 -3.23
C GLY A 245 -6.04 -35.17 -2.02
N LYS A 246 -4.76 -34.77 -2.03
CA LYS A 246 -3.78 -35.15 -1.00
C LYS A 246 -3.10 -33.95 -0.38
N TYR A 247 -2.96 -33.97 0.94
CA TYR A 247 -2.10 -33.02 1.62
C TYR A 247 -0.62 -33.26 1.28
N PRO A 248 0.23 -32.22 1.33
CA PRO A 248 1.67 -32.38 1.26
C PRO A 248 2.19 -33.29 2.38
N GLU A 249 3.24 -34.07 2.10
CA GLU A 249 3.88 -34.97 3.09
C GLU A 249 4.39 -34.22 4.33
N ARG A 250 4.98 -33.04 4.10
CA ARG A 250 5.39 -32.09 5.14
C ARG A 250 4.63 -30.80 4.96
N SER A 251 3.74 -30.52 5.90
CA SER A 251 2.89 -29.34 5.85
C SER A 251 2.75 -28.68 7.21
N LYS A 252 2.37 -27.41 7.17
CA LYS A 252 1.79 -26.70 8.31
C LYS A 252 0.34 -26.32 8.01
N THR A 253 -0.40 -25.98 9.05
CA THR A 253 -1.78 -25.50 8.91
C THR A 253 -1.91 -24.12 9.52
N ASP A 254 -2.26 -23.14 8.70
CA ASP A 254 -2.62 -21.80 9.15
C ASP A 254 -4.15 -21.65 9.22
N THR A 255 -4.66 -20.69 9.98
CA THR A 255 -6.09 -20.34 9.98
C THR A 255 -6.31 -18.88 9.61
N SER A 256 -7.45 -18.58 8.98
CA SER A 256 -7.95 -17.21 8.91
C SER A 256 -8.37 -16.71 10.30
N THR A 257 -8.47 -15.38 10.45
CA THR A 257 -8.86 -14.75 11.72
C THR A 257 -10.33 -14.95 12.08
N GLY A 258 -11.18 -15.34 11.12
CA GLY A 258 -12.61 -15.62 11.35
C GLY A 258 -13.49 -14.37 11.43
N THR A 259 -13.04 -13.22 10.91
CA THR A 259 -13.81 -11.96 10.97
C THR A 259 -15.17 -12.03 10.25
N THR A 260 -15.33 -12.94 9.30
CA THR A 260 -16.58 -13.18 8.54
C THR A 260 -17.20 -14.55 8.85
N GLY A 261 -16.96 -15.10 10.06
CA GLY A 261 -17.52 -16.36 10.56
C GLY A 261 -16.47 -17.42 10.89
N LYS A 262 -16.85 -18.72 10.88
CA LYS A 262 -15.94 -19.81 11.30
C LYS A 262 -14.58 -19.75 10.56
N PRO A 263 -13.45 -19.71 11.28
CA PRO A 263 -12.12 -19.73 10.69
C PRO A 263 -11.92 -20.90 9.72
N THR A 264 -11.21 -20.63 8.61
CA THR A 264 -10.87 -21.63 7.60
C THR A 264 -9.41 -22.05 7.79
N ALA A 265 -9.15 -23.36 7.74
CA ALA A 265 -7.82 -23.92 7.84
C ALA A 265 -7.16 -24.03 6.46
N TRP A 266 -5.86 -23.77 6.39
CA TRP A 266 -5.06 -23.73 5.18
C TRP A 266 -3.81 -24.59 5.34
N VAL A 267 -3.80 -25.75 4.67
CA VAL A 267 -2.65 -26.68 4.69
C VAL A 267 -1.63 -26.26 3.63
N ARG A 268 -0.44 -25.87 4.06
CA ARG A 268 0.67 -25.36 3.22
C ARG A 268 1.85 -26.31 3.22
N GLY A 269 2.43 -26.54 2.04
CA GLY A 269 3.57 -27.44 1.86
C GLY A 269 4.94 -26.78 2.11
N GLU A 270 5.95 -27.59 2.39
CA GLU A 270 7.34 -27.11 2.57
C GLU A 270 7.89 -26.36 1.34
N ARG A 271 7.59 -26.84 0.12
CA ARG A 271 8.02 -26.19 -1.13
C ARG A 271 7.41 -24.81 -1.33
N GLU A 272 6.13 -24.69 -1.05
CA GLU A 272 5.41 -23.41 -1.07
C GLU A 272 6.07 -22.39 -0.13
N LEU A 273 6.37 -22.82 1.10
CA LEU A 273 7.01 -21.95 2.09
C LEU A 273 8.44 -21.57 1.69
N ASP A 274 9.21 -22.49 1.12
CA ASP A 274 10.58 -22.22 0.65
C ASP A 274 10.64 -21.15 -0.45
N THR A 275 9.66 -21.13 -1.37
CA THR A 275 9.59 -20.07 -2.39
C THR A 275 9.22 -18.72 -1.78
N VAL A 276 8.26 -18.67 -0.83
CA VAL A 276 7.92 -17.44 -0.11
C VAL A 276 9.14 -16.90 0.66
N LYS A 277 9.93 -17.79 1.28
CA LYS A 277 11.18 -17.44 1.97
C LYS A 277 12.17 -16.73 1.04
N LYS A 278 12.46 -17.32 -0.11
CA LYS A 278 13.39 -16.75 -1.10
C LYS A 278 12.91 -15.39 -1.62
N SER A 279 11.62 -15.26 -1.91
CA SER A 279 11.04 -13.99 -2.36
C SER A 279 11.18 -12.88 -1.32
N LEU A 280 10.94 -13.19 -0.04
CA LEU A 280 11.14 -12.22 1.04
C LEU A 280 12.60 -11.92 1.33
N GLU A 281 13.51 -12.91 1.20
CA GLU A 281 14.95 -12.66 1.28
C GLU A 281 15.38 -11.68 0.19
N LEU A 282 14.90 -11.87 -1.04
CA LEU A 282 15.15 -10.94 -2.13
C LEU A 282 14.59 -9.54 -1.82
N ALA A 283 13.35 -9.43 -1.33
CA ALA A 283 12.75 -8.15 -0.97
C ALA A 283 13.55 -7.44 0.14
N ALA A 284 13.97 -8.17 1.18
CA ALA A 284 14.81 -7.64 2.25
C ALA A 284 16.17 -7.16 1.72
N ARG A 285 16.81 -7.92 0.82
CA ARG A 285 18.07 -7.52 0.15
C ARG A 285 17.90 -6.27 -0.72
N ILE A 286 16.78 -6.15 -1.43
CA ILE A 286 16.47 -4.96 -2.24
C ILE A 286 16.30 -3.74 -1.31
N GLN A 287 15.60 -3.90 -0.19
CA GLN A 287 15.24 -2.78 0.67
C GLN A 287 16.33 -2.36 1.67
N PHE A 288 17.14 -3.30 2.14
CA PHE A 288 18.14 -3.09 3.19
C PHE A 288 19.58 -3.40 2.76
N GLY A 289 19.80 -3.88 1.54
CA GLY A 289 21.13 -4.24 1.04
C GLY A 289 21.78 -5.37 1.84
N ASP A 290 23.05 -5.17 2.23
CA ASP A 290 23.81 -6.13 3.04
C ASP A 290 23.71 -5.85 4.56
N ARG A 291 22.81 -4.94 4.97
CA ARG A 291 22.60 -4.63 6.38
C ARG A 291 22.07 -5.87 7.10
N ARG A 292 22.70 -6.22 8.23
CA ARG A 292 22.17 -7.26 9.13
C ARG A 292 20.85 -6.81 9.73
N LEU A 293 19.87 -7.70 9.79
CA LEU A 293 18.54 -7.39 10.30
C LEU A 293 18.32 -8.09 11.64
N ASN A 294 17.66 -7.39 12.56
CA ASN A 294 17.15 -7.95 13.79
C ASN A 294 15.64 -7.69 13.87
N TYR A 295 14.85 -8.74 13.90
CA TYR A 295 13.40 -8.67 13.87
C TYR A 295 12.83 -8.90 15.26
N VAL A 296 11.88 -8.06 15.64
CA VAL A 296 10.96 -8.29 16.73
C VAL A 296 9.60 -8.58 16.12
N ASN A 297 9.15 -9.83 16.22
CA ASN A 297 7.85 -10.23 15.68
C ASN A 297 6.77 -10.02 16.75
N ALA A 298 6.06 -8.91 16.60
CA ALA A 298 4.97 -8.49 17.46
C ALA A 298 3.58 -8.93 16.96
N PHE A 299 3.49 -9.68 15.85
CA PHE A 299 2.25 -10.32 15.46
C PHE A 299 1.87 -11.46 16.41
N ALA A 300 0.58 -11.74 16.51
CA ALA A 300 0.04 -12.81 17.33
C ALA A 300 0.57 -14.19 16.90
N LEU A 301 1.20 -14.93 17.82
CA LEU A 301 1.95 -16.17 17.54
C LEU A 301 1.09 -17.45 17.55
N GLY A 302 -0.18 -17.36 17.17
CA GLY A 302 -1.10 -18.50 17.12
C GLY A 302 -1.15 -19.20 15.75
N PRO A 303 -2.25 -19.91 15.44
CA PRO A 303 -2.41 -20.61 14.17
C PRO A 303 -2.56 -19.67 12.96
N TRP A 304 -2.52 -18.35 13.15
CA TRP A 304 -2.66 -17.39 12.06
C TRP A 304 -1.38 -17.28 11.24
N ALA A 305 -1.54 -17.21 9.91
CA ALA A 305 -0.42 -17.12 8.98
C ALA A 305 0.54 -15.96 9.32
N THR A 306 0.03 -14.79 9.68
CA THR A 306 0.82 -13.56 9.93
C THR A 306 1.80 -13.69 11.09
N GLY A 307 1.55 -14.55 12.09
CA GLY A 307 2.45 -14.71 13.24
C GLY A 307 3.61 -15.65 12.93
N LEU A 308 3.32 -16.94 12.85
CA LEU A 308 4.34 -17.99 12.73
C LEU A 308 4.96 -18.08 11.34
N THR A 309 4.21 -17.82 10.26
CA THR A 309 4.80 -17.79 8.91
C THR A 309 5.81 -16.66 8.82
N THR A 310 5.44 -15.45 9.23
CA THR A 310 6.36 -14.31 9.25
C THR A 310 7.63 -14.61 10.07
N TYR A 311 7.51 -15.26 11.23
CA TYR A 311 8.66 -15.72 12.01
C TYR A 311 9.59 -16.66 11.22
N GLU A 312 9.03 -17.69 10.58
CA GLU A 312 9.80 -18.65 9.77
C GLU A 312 10.55 -17.96 8.61
N LEU A 313 9.93 -16.93 8.03
CA LEU A 313 10.46 -16.19 6.90
C LEU A 313 11.59 -15.24 7.33
N MET A 314 11.38 -14.48 8.41
CA MET A 314 12.38 -13.57 8.98
C MET A 314 13.64 -14.28 9.46
N ARG A 315 13.51 -15.54 9.91
CA ARG A 315 14.66 -16.33 10.38
C ARG A 315 15.71 -16.64 9.32
N GLN A 316 15.38 -16.50 8.04
CA GLN A 316 16.36 -16.66 6.98
C GLN A 316 17.15 -15.36 6.70
N THR A 317 16.56 -14.20 7.00
CA THR A 317 17.12 -12.90 6.66
C THR A 317 17.79 -12.19 7.83
N GLY A 318 17.51 -12.61 9.08
CA GLY A 318 18.09 -12.00 10.26
C GLY A 318 17.81 -12.76 11.56
N SER A 319 18.30 -12.19 12.66
CA SER A 319 17.94 -12.64 14.01
C SER A 319 16.46 -12.31 14.27
N VAL A 320 15.73 -13.18 14.98
CA VAL A 320 14.30 -12.97 15.24
C VAL A 320 13.98 -13.26 16.70
N PHE A 321 13.34 -12.30 17.36
CA PHE A 321 12.71 -12.49 18.66
C PHE A 321 11.18 -12.44 18.49
N ALA A 322 10.52 -13.58 18.70
CA ALA A 322 9.08 -13.71 18.60
C ALA A 322 8.43 -13.44 19.96
N THR A 323 8.16 -12.17 20.24
CA THR A 323 7.53 -11.72 21.49
C THR A 323 6.03 -11.91 21.45
N GLY A 324 5.44 -11.86 20.26
CA GLY A 324 4.04 -11.49 20.13
C GLY A 324 3.83 -10.04 20.56
N PRO A 325 2.57 -9.59 20.70
CA PRO A 325 2.23 -8.23 21.10
C PRO A 325 2.44 -8.02 22.62
N ASP A 326 3.68 -8.16 23.08
CA ASP A 326 4.10 -8.03 24.48
C ASP A 326 5.06 -6.84 24.62
N LYS A 327 4.51 -5.68 25.04
CA LYS A 327 5.24 -4.40 25.05
C LYS A 327 6.46 -4.43 25.97
N GLU A 328 6.36 -5.09 27.12
CA GLU A 328 7.46 -5.21 28.10
C GLU A 328 8.62 -6.01 27.51
N LYS A 329 8.36 -7.20 26.96
CA LYS A 329 9.42 -8.03 26.33
C LYS A 329 10.06 -7.34 25.14
N ILE A 330 9.29 -6.58 24.37
CA ILE A 330 9.82 -5.80 23.25
C ILE A 330 10.78 -4.73 23.77
N LEU A 331 10.38 -3.93 24.75
CA LEU A 331 11.24 -2.91 25.35
C LEU A 331 12.51 -3.53 25.96
N ASP A 332 12.39 -4.64 26.69
CA ASP A 332 13.54 -5.35 27.26
C ASP A 332 14.54 -5.79 26.18
N GLU A 333 14.06 -6.30 25.04
CA GLU A 333 14.91 -6.68 23.92
C GLU A 333 15.59 -5.47 23.28
N LEU A 334 14.86 -4.36 23.07
CA LEU A 334 15.43 -3.12 22.56
C LEU A 334 16.56 -2.61 23.47
N LEU A 335 16.32 -2.59 24.78
CA LEU A 335 17.32 -2.22 25.78
C LEU A 335 18.51 -3.18 25.79
N ARG A 336 18.29 -4.49 25.61
CA ARG A 336 19.36 -5.49 25.53
C ARG A 336 20.26 -5.24 24.32
N ILE A 337 19.68 -4.94 23.16
CA ILE A 337 20.42 -4.62 21.93
C ILE A 337 21.23 -3.34 22.13
N ALA A 338 20.61 -2.25 22.61
CA ALA A 338 21.29 -0.98 22.84
C ALA A 338 22.48 -1.12 23.81
N LYS A 339 22.29 -1.83 24.93
CA LYS A 339 23.35 -2.12 25.90
C LYS A 339 24.49 -2.93 25.27
N TYR A 340 24.17 -3.94 24.45
CA TYR A 340 25.16 -4.74 23.77
C TYR A 340 26.00 -3.90 22.80
N GLU A 341 25.36 -3.10 21.94
CA GLU A 341 26.03 -2.25 20.96
C GLU A 341 26.95 -1.21 21.62
N ARG A 342 26.44 -0.56 22.68
CA ARG A 342 27.23 0.38 23.48
C ARG A 342 28.45 -0.28 24.11
N HIS A 343 28.28 -1.47 24.66
CA HIS A 343 29.39 -2.21 25.26
C HIS A 343 30.47 -2.59 24.23
N GLN A 344 30.09 -3.01 23.02
CA GLN A 344 31.07 -3.30 21.96
C GLN A 344 31.85 -2.05 21.54
N LEU A 345 31.17 -0.89 21.46
CA LEU A 345 31.84 0.39 21.21
C LEU A 345 32.82 0.73 22.33
N GLU A 346 32.40 0.62 23.59
CA GLU A 346 33.26 0.90 24.75
C GLU A 346 34.52 0.02 24.75
N LEU A 347 34.38 -1.29 24.51
CA LEU A 347 35.52 -2.22 24.39
C LEU A 347 36.48 -1.83 23.26
N ALA A 348 35.95 -1.41 22.10
CA ALA A 348 36.77 -0.99 20.97
C ALA A 348 37.56 0.29 21.27
N VAL A 349 36.93 1.27 21.93
CA VAL A 349 37.61 2.52 22.32
C VAL A 349 38.58 2.29 23.48
N ASP A 350 38.28 1.39 24.41
CA ASP A 350 39.21 0.98 25.49
C ASP A 350 40.47 0.34 24.93
N LYS A 351 40.32 -0.53 23.93
CA LYS A 351 41.47 -1.10 23.21
C LYS A 351 42.31 -0.01 22.54
N LEU A 352 41.67 0.96 21.88
CA LEU A 352 42.37 2.10 21.28
C LEU A 352 43.15 2.91 22.32
N GLN A 353 42.56 3.14 23.50
CA GLN A 353 43.22 3.83 24.61
C GLN A 353 44.41 3.03 25.14
N ALA A 354 44.28 1.71 25.33
CA ALA A 354 45.37 0.85 25.78
C ALA A 354 46.57 0.91 24.83
N GLU A 355 46.32 0.97 23.52
CA GLU A 355 47.36 1.16 22.49
C GLU A 355 47.90 2.60 22.42
N ASN A 356 47.19 3.59 22.99
CA ASN A 356 47.53 5.01 22.91
C ASN A 356 47.29 5.70 24.26
N PRO A 357 48.19 5.53 25.26
CA PRO A 357 47.97 5.98 26.65
C PRO A 357 47.77 7.50 26.83
N LYS A 358 48.03 8.31 25.78
CA LYS A 358 47.77 9.75 25.76
C LYS A 358 46.27 10.09 25.61
N ILE A 359 45.44 9.13 25.21
CA ILE A 359 43.99 9.29 25.17
C ILE A 359 43.48 9.23 26.62
N ARG A 360 43.06 10.38 27.14
CA ARG A 360 42.43 10.48 28.46
C ARG A 360 40.95 10.07 28.38
N ASN A 361 40.31 9.86 29.53
CA ASN A 361 38.89 9.48 29.61
C ASN A 361 37.96 10.45 28.85
N THR A 362 38.27 11.75 28.84
CA THR A 362 37.53 12.75 28.06
C THR A 362 37.64 12.50 26.55
N GLY A 363 38.81 12.07 26.08
CA GLY A 363 39.04 11.66 24.69
C GLY A 363 38.34 10.35 24.34
N LYS A 364 38.34 9.37 25.25
CA LYS A 364 37.57 8.12 25.09
C LYS A 364 36.09 8.43 24.86
N LYS A 365 35.50 9.23 25.76
CA LYS A 365 34.09 9.62 25.68
C LYS A 365 33.80 10.34 24.36
N LEU A 366 34.61 11.32 23.99
CA LEU A 366 34.45 12.05 22.74
C LEU A 366 34.48 11.12 21.49
N ILE A 367 35.35 10.11 21.47
CA ILE A 367 35.42 9.14 20.36
C ILE A 367 34.15 8.27 20.32
N ALA A 368 33.70 7.77 21.47
CA ALA A 368 32.50 6.96 21.56
C ALA A 368 31.26 7.77 21.11
N ASP A 369 31.05 8.95 21.68
CA ASP A 369 29.93 9.84 21.35
C ASP A 369 29.91 10.19 19.86
N LEU A 370 31.09 10.42 19.26
CA LEU A 370 31.23 10.70 17.82
C LEU A 370 30.79 9.51 16.95
N ILE A 371 31.23 8.29 17.28
CA ILE A 371 30.87 7.08 16.52
C ILE A 371 29.39 6.77 16.67
N GLU A 372 28.84 6.88 17.89
CA GLU A 372 27.43 6.67 18.17
C GLU A 372 26.55 7.65 17.40
N ALA A 373 26.88 8.95 17.42
CA ALA A 373 26.17 9.97 16.63
C ALA A 373 26.27 9.72 15.12
N THR A 374 27.41 9.21 14.65
CA THR A 374 27.60 8.81 13.24
C THR A 374 26.67 7.66 12.87
N PHE A 375 26.55 6.63 13.72
CA PHE A 375 25.66 5.50 13.48
C PHE A 375 24.19 5.89 13.53
N LYS A 376 23.78 6.75 14.48
CA LYS A 376 22.41 7.26 14.56
C LYS A 376 22.04 8.01 13.28
N ALA A 377 22.94 8.82 12.73
CA ALA A 377 22.74 9.50 11.45
C ALA A 377 22.61 8.51 10.27
N MET A 378 23.47 7.50 10.19
CA MET A 378 23.41 6.49 9.11
C MET A 378 22.14 5.63 9.16
N LEU A 379 21.60 5.34 10.34
CA LEU A 379 20.36 4.58 10.46
C LEU A 379 19.12 5.42 10.14
N LYS A 380 19.18 6.75 10.35
CA LYS A 380 18.15 7.68 9.89
C LYS A 380 18.26 7.95 8.38
N THR A 381 19.46 7.91 7.80
CA THR A 381 19.70 8.19 6.37
C THR A 381 20.48 7.06 5.71
N ARG A 382 19.76 6.16 5.01
CA ARG A 382 20.32 4.90 4.49
C ARG A 382 21.45 5.06 3.47
N ASP A 383 21.37 6.06 2.60
CA ASP A 383 22.35 6.28 1.53
C ASP A 383 23.61 7.02 2.01
N LEU A 384 23.62 7.45 3.29
CA LEU A 384 24.74 8.17 3.85
C LEU A 384 25.94 7.24 4.07
N LYS A 385 27.05 7.52 3.39
CA LYS A 385 28.29 6.76 3.58
C LYS A 385 28.89 7.05 4.95
N LEU A 386 29.43 6.03 5.60
CA LEU A 386 30.06 6.14 6.93
C LEU A 386 31.11 7.25 7.01
N ALA A 387 31.99 7.35 6.01
CA ALA A 387 33.06 8.36 6.01
C ALA A 387 32.49 9.78 5.93
N ASP A 388 31.44 9.99 5.13
CA ASP A 388 30.80 11.28 4.94
C ASP A 388 30.04 11.68 6.22
N ALA A 389 29.27 10.75 6.79
CA ALA A 389 28.61 10.91 8.09
C ALA A 389 29.61 11.28 9.19
N LEU A 390 30.72 10.54 9.28
CA LEU A 390 31.75 10.78 10.29
C LEU A 390 32.40 12.14 10.10
N ASN A 391 32.73 12.53 8.85
CA ASN A 391 33.31 13.84 8.56
C ASN A 391 32.36 14.97 8.94
N GLU A 392 31.06 14.85 8.66
CA GLU A 392 30.05 15.82 9.08
C GLU A 392 30.02 15.98 10.60
N LYS A 393 30.03 14.86 11.35
CA LYS A 393 30.05 14.92 12.83
C LYS A 393 31.36 15.48 13.37
N ILE A 394 32.49 15.24 12.71
CA ILE A 394 33.78 15.86 13.06
C ILE A 394 33.71 17.38 12.86
N ASN A 395 33.16 17.85 11.73
CA ASN A 395 33.06 19.28 11.42
C ASN A 395 32.21 20.05 12.43
N GLY A 396 31.27 19.39 13.11
CA GLY A 396 30.47 19.98 14.18
C GLY A 396 31.19 20.13 15.54
N LEU A 397 32.41 19.60 15.69
CA LEU A 397 33.19 19.70 16.93
C LEU A 397 33.95 21.04 17.02
N SER A 398 34.35 21.44 18.24
CA SER A 398 35.26 22.59 18.41
C SER A 398 36.64 22.33 17.78
N GLU A 399 37.38 23.38 17.40
CA GLU A 399 38.71 23.26 16.77
C GLU A 399 39.67 22.34 17.56
N GLN A 400 39.66 22.44 18.89
CA GLN A 400 40.49 21.61 19.75
C GLN A 400 40.10 20.13 19.70
N GLN A 401 38.80 19.85 19.70
CA GLN A 401 38.27 18.48 19.58
C GLN A 401 38.53 17.92 18.17
N GLN A 402 38.35 18.73 17.13
CA GLN A 402 38.68 18.35 15.76
C GLN A 402 40.16 17.98 15.62
N ALA A 403 41.07 18.80 16.15
CA ALA A 403 42.51 18.49 16.13
C ALA A 403 42.83 17.16 16.83
N PHE A 404 42.18 16.89 17.96
CA PHE A 404 42.31 15.62 18.68
C PHE A 404 41.78 14.44 17.86
N ILE A 405 40.57 14.53 17.32
CA ILE A 405 39.96 13.46 16.51
C ILE A 405 40.77 13.22 15.24
N ASN A 406 41.19 14.28 14.54
CA ASN A 406 41.95 14.18 13.29
C ASN A 406 43.27 13.43 13.48
N LYS A 407 43.92 13.56 14.64
CA LYS A 407 45.14 12.80 14.98
C LYS A 407 44.90 11.28 15.04
N HIS A 408 43.69 10.85 15.37
CA HIS A 408 43.31 9.44 15.52
C HIS A 408 42.32 8.96 14.44
N LYS A 409 42.02 9.80 13.45
CA LYS A 409 40.92 9.60 12.48
C LYS A 409 40.94 8.25 11.78
N GLY A 410 42.10 7.79 11.31
CA GLY A 410 42.21 6.50 10.63
C GLY A 410 41.82 5.32 11.52
N LYS A 411 42.17 5.35 12.81
CA LYS A 411 41.81 4.30 13.77
C LYS A 411 40.33 4.39 14.17
N ILE A 412 39.82 5.61 14.35
CA ILE A 412 38.40 5.85 14.65
C ILE A 412 37.53 5.35 13.49
N LEU A 413 37.91 5.67 12.25
CA LEU A 413 37.23 5.18 11.06
C LEU A 413 37.26 3.65 10.99
N ALA A 414 38.42 3.01 11.25
CA ALA A 414 38.52 1.55 11.26
C ALA A 414 37.62 0.88 12.33
N ILE A 415 37.53 1.47 13.53
CA ILE A 415 36.61 1.01 14.57
C ILE A 415 35.16 1.17 14.11
N ALA A 416 34.81 2.35 13.58
CA ALA A 416 33.47 2.63 13.09
C ALA A 416 33.07 1.70 11.94
N GLU A 417 33.99 1.39 11.01
CA GLU A 417 33.78 0.44 9.93
C GLU A 417 33.54 -0.98 10.46
N SER A 418 34.32 -1.43 11.43
CA SER A 418 34.17 -2.76 12.04
C SER A 418 32.82 -2.89 12.74
N LEU A 419 32.48 -1.93 13.61
CA LEU A 419 31.22 -1.95 14.36
C LEU A 419 30.02 -1.75 13.44
N ASN A 420 30.11 -0.90 12.41
CA ASN A 420 29.03 -0.73 11.44
C ASN A 420 28.71 -2.01 10.67
N LYS A 421 29.69 -2.88 10.40
CA LYS A 421 29.45 -4.20 9.76
C LYS A 421 28.66 -5.15 10.65
N GLU A 422 28.76 -4.99 11.96
CA GLU A 422 28.06 -5.82 12.95
C GLU A 422 26.71 -5.22 13.37
N LYS A 423 26.57 -3.89 13.26
CA LYS A 423 25.36 -3.15 13.63
C LYS A 423 24.15 -3.61 12.82
N THR A 424 23.08 -3.94 13.54
CA THR A 424 21.82 -4.43 12.98
C THR A 424 20.82 -3.31 12.79
N GLN A 425 20.00 -3.39 11.74
CA GLN A 425 18.76 -2.62 11.64
C GLN A 425 17.66 -3.38 12.39
N THR A 426 17.09 -2.74 13.41
CA THR A 426 15.95 -3.30 14.15
C THR A 426 14.66 -3.07 13.37
N ILE A 427 13.89 -4.13 13.19
CA ILE A 427 12.57 -4.13 12.54
C ILE A 427 11.55 -4.68 13.53
N ILE A 428 10.50 -3.91 13.84
CA ILE A 428 9.35 -4.41 14.61
C ILE A 428 8.21 -4.65 13.64
N ALA A 429 7.77 -5.91 13.53
CA ALA A 429 6.67 -6.30 12.66
C ALA A 429 5.40 -6.55 13.48
N GLY A 430 4.32 -5.84 13.20
CA GLY A 430 3.10 -5.91 14.01
C GLY A 430 1.91 -5.18 13.38
N TYR A 431 0.78 -5.16 14.07
CA TYR A 431 -0.40 -4.41 13.64
C TYR A 431 -0.20 -2.91 13.90
N PRO A 432 -0.68 -2.00 13.02
CA PRO A 432 -0.56 -0.55 13.22
C PRO A 432 -1.01 -0.06 14.62
N PRO A 433 -2.21 -0.42 15.14
CA PRO A 433 -2.63 0.05 16.46
C PRO A 433 -1.72 -0.46 17.59
N PHE A 434 -1.18 -1.68 17.47
CA PHE A 434 -0.23 -2.19 18.47
C PHE A 434 1.09 -1.42 18.44
N LEU A 435 1.58 -1.01 17.26
CA LEU A 435 2.78 -0.19 17.18
C LEU A 435 2.57 1.20 17.82
N LYS A 436 1.36 1.77 17.73
CA LYS A 436 0.99 2.99 18.45
C LYS A 436 1.06 2.77 19.96
N ASP A 437 0.45 1.69 20.45
CA ASP A 437 0.48 1.32 21.87
C ASP A 437 1.89 1.09 22.41
N LEU A 438 2.75 0.50 21.58
CA LEU A 438 4.15 0.25 21.91
C LEU A 438 4.93 1.56 22.01
N ALA A 439 4.74 2.48 21.07
CA ALA A 439 5.42 3.76 21.07
C ALA A 439 5.04 4.59 22.31
N ALA A 440 3.74 4.67 22.61
CA ALA A 440 3.22 5.33 23.81
C ALA A 440 3.80 4.71 25.10
N PHE A 441 3.79 3.37 25.20
CA PHE A 441 4.36 2.66 26.35
C PHE A 441 5.86 2.93 26.53
N ILE A 442 6.64 2.94 25.45
CA ILE A 442 8.09 3.22 25.54
C ILE A 442 8.32 4.67 26.00
N LYS A 443 7.52 5.61 25.52
CA LYS A 443 7.56 7.02 25.95
C LYS A 443 7.24 7.17 27.44
N GLU A 444 6.24 6.46 27.96
CA GLU A 444 5.96 6.42 29.41
C GLU A 444 7.14 5.87 30.22
N LYS A 445 7.85 4.89 29.67
CA LYS A 445 9.02 4.24 30.29
C LYS A 445 10.34 5.00 30.08
N GLU A 446 10.34 6.11 29.35
CA GLU A 446 11.56 6.85 29.02
C GLU A 446 12.25 7.39 30.28
N ALA A 447 11.50 7.93 31.25
CA ALA A 447 12.07 8.45 32.49
C ALA A 447 12.72 7.35 33.37
N GLU A 448 12.20 6.12 33.30
CA GLU A 448 12.71 4.97 34.04
C GLU A 448 13.94 4.36 33.35
N THR A 449 13.88 4.22 32.02
CA THR A 449 14.88 3.48 31.24
C THR A 449 16.02 4.37 30.74
N GLY A 450 15.78 5.67 30.57
CA GLY A 450 16.69 6.62 29.94
C GLY A 450 16.80 6.48 28.42
N TYR A 451 15.88 5.74 27.77
CA TYR A 451 15.86 5.54 26.32
C TYR A 451 14.50 5.92 25.74
N SER A 452 14.54 6.69 24.65
CA SER A 452 13.38 6.96 23.79
C SER A 452 13.31 5.94 22.65
N LEU A 453 12.17 5.83 21.96
CA LEU A 453 12.04 4.93 20.81
C LEU A 453 13.04 5.26 19.68
N GLU A 454 13.33 6.55 19.48
CA GLU A 454 14.29 7.02 18.48
C GLU A 454 15.71 6.49 18.69
N ASP A 455 16.09 6.18 19.94
CA ASP A 455 17.43 5.71 20.28
C ASP A 455 17.67 4.29 19.75
N PHE A 456 16.60 3.54 19.51
CA PHE A 456 16.67 2.19 18.95
C PHE A 456 16.64 2.17 17.41
N SER A 457 16.40 3.32 16.75
CA SER A 457 16.38 3.47 15.28
C SER A 457 15.51 2.41 14.58
N VAL A 458 14.29 2.22 15.10
CA VAL A 458 13.40 1.14 14.70
C VAL A 458 12.70 1.46 13.38
N ILE A 459 12.50 0.42 12.56
CA ILE A 459 11.57 0.45 11.42
C ILE A 459 10.36 -0.41 11.76
N GLY A 460 9.15 0.10 11.51
CA GLY A 460 7.92 -0.67 11.59
C GLY A 460 7.62 -1.38 10.27
N VAL A 461 7.17 -2.63 10.33
CA VAL A 461 6.59 -3.34 9.18
C VAL A 461 5.18 -3.81 9.57
N VAL A 462 4.17 -3.24 8.95
CA VAL A 462 2.76 -3.52 9.27
C VAL A 462 2.07 -4.39 8.23
N GLY A 463 1.07 -5.14 8.66
CA GLY A 463 0.30 -6.02 7.80
C GLY A 463 -0.95 -6.55 8.48
N GLY A 464 -1.81 -7.23 7.72
CA GLY A 464 -3.09 -7.76 8.21
C GLY A 464 -4.21 -6.72 8.40
N GLN A 465 -3.86 -5.45 8.52
CA GLN A 465 -4.76 -4.29 8.56
C GLN A 465 -4.20 -3.15 7.69
N ALA A 466 -5.09 -2.32 7.18
CA ALA A 466 -4.69 -1.08 6.51
C ALA A 466 -4.08 -0.09 7.52
N ILE A 467 -3.27 0.83 7.01
CA ILE A 467 -2.70 1.95 7.77
C ILE A 467 -2.98 3.25 7.00
N SER A 468 -3.49 4.25 7.70
CA SER A 468 -3.65 5.61 7.16
C SER A 468 -2.31 6.36 7.12
N GLU A 469 -2.19 7.38 6.27
CA GLU A 469 -0.98 8.23 6.26
C GLU A 469 -0.84 9.03 7.57
N ALA A 470 -1.94 9.43 8.19
CA ALA A 470 -1.94 10.09 9.49
C ALA A 470 -1.37 9.20 10.62
N MET A 471 -1.80 7.92 10.71
CA MET A 471 -1.21 6.96 11.65
C MET A 471 0.28 6.72 11.35
N ARG A 472 0.67 6.68 10.07
CA ARG A 472 2.08 6.53 9.67
C ARG A 472 2.92 7.70 10.18
N ASP A 473 2.45 8.92 9.99
CA ASP A 473 3.13 10.13 10.44
C ASP A 473 3.17 10.23 11.97
N LEU A 474 2.11 9.81 12.66
CA LEU A 474 2.09 9.69 14.12
C LEU A 474 3.18 8.72 14.61
N LEU A 475 3.25 7.51 14.06
CA LEU A 475 4.28 6.53 14.44
C LEU A 475 5.70 7.05 14.19
N LYS A 476 5.91 7.76 13.07
CA LYS A 476 7.20 8.39 12.77
C LYS A 476 7.52 9.51 13.77
N LYS A 477 6.55 10.34 14.11
CA LYS A 477 6.66 11.39 15.13
C LYS A 477 6.98 10.81 16.51
N ASP A 478 6.44 9.64 16.83
CA ASP A 478 6.70 8.95 18.10
C ASP A 478 8.00 8.12 18.12
N GLY A 479 8.80 8.19 17.04
CA GLY A 479 10.20 7.78 17.04
C GLY A 479 10.55 6.60 16.14
N PHE A 480 9.60 6.06 15.37
CA PHE A 480 9.94 5.13 14.28
C PHE A 480 10.66 5.87 13.14
N ASN A 481 11.73 5.30 12.60
CA ASN A 481 12.44 5.89 11.46
C ASN A 481 11.62 5.82 10.17
N GLN A 482 10.88 4.72 9.98
CA GLN A 482 10.01 4.50 8.83
C GLN A 482 9.01 3.39 9.14
N ILE A 483 7.86 3.41 8.47
CA ILE A 483 6.83 2.37 8.54
C ILE A 483 6.52 1.86 7.14
N TYR A 484 6.79 0.59 6.86
CA TYR A 484 6.38 -0.09 5.62
C TYR A 484 5.13 -0.92 5.84
N SER A 485 4.37 -1.17 4.78
CA SER A 485 3.24 -2.10 4.84
C SER A 485 3.35 -3.22 3.80
N SER A 486 2.71 -4.35 4.10
CA SER A 486 2.65 -5.52 3.24
C SER A 486 1.21 -6.01 3.14
N TYR A 487 0.74 -6.24 1.92
CA TYR A 487 -0.55 -6.84 1.64
C TYR A 487 -0.42 -8.36 1.49
N GLY A 488 -1.38 -9.09 2.06
CA GLY A 488 -1.43 -10.53 1.99
C GLY A 488 -2.72 -11.08 2.59
N ALA A 489 -3.04 -12.33 2.24
CA ALA A 489 -4.19 -13.05 2.75
C ALA A 489 -3.81 -14.50 3.06
N SER A 490 -4.31 -15.04 4.17
CA SER A 490 -4.03 -16.43 4.55
C SER A 490 -4.57 -17.45 3.55
N ASP A 491 -5.53 -17.05 2.72
CA ASP A 491 -6.08 -17.86 1.62
C ASP A 491 -5.09 -17.99 0.45
N LEU A 492 -4.18 -17.00 0.30
CA LEU A 492 -3.21 -16.86 -0.79
C LEU A 492 -1.78 -16.92 -0.24
N ASP A 493 -1.07 -15.81 -0.11
CA ASP A 493 0.24 -15.65 0.54
C ASP A 493 0.21 -14.47 1.51
N ILE A 494 1.16 -14.44 2.44
CA ILE A 494 1.30 -13.34 3.40
C ILE A 494 1.95 -12.08 2.82
N ASN A 495 2.60 -12.18 1.65
CA ASN A 495 3.23 -11.07 0.95
C ASN A 495 2.92 -11.14 -0.54
N LEU A 496 1.82 -10.50 -0.93
CA LEU A 496 1.36 -10.35 -2.31
C LEU A 496 1.82 -9.02 -2.91
N GLY A 497 1.88 -7.97 -2.11
CA GLY A 497 2.32 -6.65 -2.52
C GLY A 497 2.99 -5.91 -1.36
N VAL A 498 3.92 -5.04 -1.69
CA VAL A 498 4.72 -4.28 -0.73
C VAL A 498 4.54 -2.78 -0.95
N GLU A 499 4.49 -2.04 0.15
CA GLU A 499 4.47 -0.59 0.16
C GLU A 499 5.80 -0.09 0.71
N THR A 500 6.53 0.61 -0.15
CA THR A 500 7.81 1.26 0.11
C THR A 500 7.66 2.77 -0.06
N GLU A 501 8.78 3.49 -0.12
CA GLU A 501 8.77 4.94 -0.34
C GLU A 501 8.06 5.36 -1.62
N ASP A 502 8.15 4.55 -2.69
CA ASP A 502 7.56 4.89 -4.00
C ASP A 502 6.02 4.95 -3.91
N GLU A 503 5.40 3.95 -3.28
CA GLU A 503 3.95 3.88 -3.09
C GLU A 503 3.44 4.89 -2.07
N MET A 504 4.23 5.21 -1.04
CA MET A 504 3.89 6.28 -0.09
C MET A 504 3.78 7.64 -0.80
N VAL A 505 4.70 7.94 -1.72
CA VAL A 505 4.62 9.17 -2.54
C VAL A 505 3.32 9.20 -3.34
N VAL A 506 2.91 8.08 -3.94
CA VAL A 506 1.64 7.98 -4.67
C VAL A 506 0.45 8.26 -3.75
N ARG A 507 0.41 7.66 -2.56
CA ARG A 507 -0.70 7.86 -1.60
C ARG A 507 -0.78 9.30 -1.11
N GLN A 508 0.35 9.90 -0.74
CA GLN A 508 0.42 11.30 -0.31
C GLN A 508 0.00 12.25 -1.43
N ALA A 509 0.40 11.98 -2.68
CA ALA A 509 -0.03 12.74 -3.84
C ALA A 509 -1.54 12.70 -4.02
N ILE A 510 -2.17 11.52 -3.92
CA ILE A 510 -3.62 11.35 -4.02
C ILE A 510 -4.34 12.12 -2.90
N GLU A 511 -3.82 12.00 -1.67
CA GLU A 511 -4.38 12.66 -0.50
C GLU A 511 -4.37 14.19 -0.61
N GLN A 512 -3.32 14.76 -1.20
CA GLN A 512 -3.17 16.20 -1.39
C GLN A 512 -3.89 16.72 -2.64
N ASN A 513 -4.33 15.84 -3.55
CA ASN A 513 -4.91 16.20 -4.84
C ASN A 513 -6.23 15.46 -5.10
N PRO A 514 -7.39 16.00 -4.66
CA PRO A 514 -8.68 15.36 -4.88
C PRO A 514 -9.02 15.11 -6.36
N GLY A 515 -8.50 15.92 -7.28
CA GLY A 515 -8.66 15.66 -8.72
C GLY A 515 -7.94 14.38 -9.16
N LEU A 516 -6.74 14.14 -8.62
CA LEU A 516 -5.94 12.95 -8.93
C LEU A 516 -6.67 11.68 -8.47
N ALA A 517 -7.28 11.72 -7.28
CA ALA A 517 -8.15 10.66 -6.79
C ALA A 517 -9.31 10.35 -7.76
N ARG A 518 -10.05 11.39 -8.18
CA ARG A 518 -11.16 11.26 -9.14
C ARG A 518 -10.71 10.66 -10.47
N GLU A 519 -9.59 11.13 -11.02
CA GLU A 519 -9.04 10.61 -12.27
C GLU A 519 -8.50 9.19 -12.19
N LEU A 520 -8.13 8.69 -11.00
CA LEU A 520 -7.74 7.30 -10.84
C LEU A 520 -8.99 6.43 -10.70
N TYR A 521 -9.85 6.74 -9.75
CA TYR A 521 -10.84 5.80 -9.25
C TYR A 521 -12.27 6.33 -9.07
N GLY A 522 -12.55 7.54 -9.55
CA GLY A 522 -13.86 8.17 -9.46
C GLY A 522 -14.14 8.79 -8.09
N GLU A 523 -15.39 9.22 -7.91
CA GLU A 523 -15.90 9.74 -6.64
C GLU A 523 -16.24 8.60 -5.66
N ASN A 524 -16.55 8.93 -4.41
CA ASN A 524 -17.11 7.99 -3.41
C ASN A 524 -16.17 6.86 -2.99
N LYS A 525 -14.86 7.08 -3.07
CA LYS A 525 -13.84 6.14 -2.61
C LYS A 525 -12.77 6.84 -1.79
N GLY A 526 -12.53 6.31 -0.60
CA GLY A 526 -11.45 6.76 0.28
C GLY A 526 -10.06 6.44 -0.29
N LEU A 527 -9.02 6.97 0.36
CA LEU A 527 -7.62 6.73 0.00
C LEU A 527 -7.28 5.23 0.10
N PRO A 528 -6.94 4.54 -1.01
CA PRO A 528 -6.56 3.13 -0.97
C PRO A 528 -5.15 2.95 -0.40
N MET A 529 -4.87 1.73 0.07
CA MET A 529 -3.50 1.24 0.17
C MET A 529 -2.93 1.04 -1.25
N VAL A 530 -1.65 1.28 -1.45
CA VAL A 530 -0.99 1.14 -2.76
C VAL A 530 0.21 0.22 -2.62
N PHE A 531 0.34 -0.75 -3.53
CA PHE A 531 1.41 -1.74 -3.51
C PHE A 531 1.94 -2.01 -4.91
N HIS A 532 3.26 -2.05 -5.10
CA HIS A 532 3.79 -2.83 -6.21
C HIS A 532 3.60 -4.33 -5.91
N TYR A 533 3.29 -5.11 -6.94
CA TYR A 533 3.18 -6.57 -6.84
C TYR A 533 3.83 -7.27 -8.03
N ASP A 534 4.29 -8.51 -7.79
CA ASP A 534 4.90 -9.34 -8.83
C ASP A 534 3.83 -10.23 -9.50
N THR A 535 3.49 -9.94 -10.75
CA THR A 535 2.49 -10.69 -11.53
C THR A 535 2.88 -12.15 -11.76
N TRP A 536 4.17 -12.50 -11.62
CA TRP A 536 4.64 -13.87 -11.73
C TRP A 536 4.46 -14.65 -10.41
N ASN A 537 4.24 -13.98 -9.29
CA ASN A 537 3.89 -14.59 -8.00
C ASN A 537 2.38 -14.80 -7.84
N THR A 538 1.60 -13.78 -8.22
CA THR A 538 0.14 -13.81 -8.23
C THR A 538 -0.40 -12.95 -9.37
N HIS A 539 -1.25 -13.53 -10.20
CA HIS A 539 -2.01 -12.81 -11.20
C HIS A 539 -3.25 -12.20 -10.53
N VAL A 540 -3.51 -10.92 -10.80
CA VAL A 540 -4.59 -10.16 -10.17
C VAL A 540 -5.44 -9.51 -11.25
N GLU A 541 -6.75 -9.65 -11.11
CA GLU A 541 -7.77 -9.09 -12.00
C GLU A 541 -8.57 -8.05 -11.23
N CYS A 542 -9.07 -7.05 -11.93
CA CYS A 542 -10.07 -6.11 -11.41
C CYS A 542 -11.33 -6.26 -12.24
N LEU A 543 -12.44 -6.67 -11.62
CA LEU A 543 -13.71 -6.86 -12.32
C LEU A 543 -14.31 -5.50 -12.71
N ASP A 544 -14.92 -5.44 -13.89
CA ASP A 544 -15.55 -4.24 -14.43
C ASP A 544 -17.05 -4.16 -14.10
N GLY A 545 -17.66 -5.30 -13.75
CA GLY A 545 -19.08 -5.40 -13.39
C GLY A 545 -20.00 -5.53 -14.61
N GLU A 546 -19.47 -5.99 -15.75
CA GLU A 546 -20.28 -6.22 -16.96
C GLU A 546 -21.18 -7.48 -16.84
N GLU A 547 -20.75 -8.48 -16.07
CA GLU A 547 -21.54 -9.68 -15.79
C GLU A 547 -22.43 -9.54 -14.56
N GLU A 548 -23.64 -10.11 -14.59
CA GLU A 548 -24.68 -9.98 -13.54
C GLU A 548 -24.24 -10.44 -12.15
N HIS A 549 -23.20 -11.28 -12.06
CA HIS A 549 -22.66 -11.82 -10.80
C HIS A 549 -21.32 -11.21 -10.41
N GLU A 550 -20.76 -10.31 -11.22
CA GLU A 550 -19.52 -9.63 -10.92
C GLU A 550 -19.79 -8.28 -10.28
N GLU A 551 -19.14 -8.02 -9.15
CA GLU A 551 -19.19 -6.71 -8.52
C GLU A 551 -18.01 -5.88 -9.01
N LYS A 552 -18.29 -4.70 -9.57
CA LYS A 552 -17.28 -3.75 -10.06
C LYS A 552 -16.22 -3.48 -8.99
N ASP A 553 -14.96 -3.38 -9.43
CA ASP A 553 -13.78 -3.17 -8.57
C ASP A 553 -13.45 -4.32 -7.61
N SER A 554 -14.08 -5.51 -7.74
CA SER A 554 -13.60 -6.70 -7.04
C SER A 554 -12.21 -7.11 -7.53
N LEU A 555 -11.30 -7.39 -6.60
CA LEU A 555 -10.00 -8.00 -6.89
C LEU A 555 -10.11 -9.53 -6.87
N VAL A 556 -9.74 -10.14 -7.99
CA VAL A 556 -9.76 -11.59 -8.18
C VAL A 556 -8.34 -12.10 -8.38
N PHE A 557 -7.97 -13.19 -7.71
CA PHE A 557 -6.59 -13.63 -7.60
C PHE A 557 -6.38 -15.04 -8.15
N THR A 558 -5.36 -15.21 -8.99
CA THR A 558 -4.87 -16.52 -9.40
C THR A 558 -3.43 -16.71 -8.93
N THR A 559 -3.19 -17.72 -8.09
CA THR A 559 -1.83 -18.06 -7.65
C THR A 559 -1.07 -18.69 -8.80
N THR A 560 0.03 -18.08 -9.25
CA THR A 560 0.77 -18.46 -10.48
C THR A 560 1.91 -19.46 -10.25
N ARG A 561 2.28 -19.71 -8.99
CA ARG A 561 3.38 -20.61 -8.63
C ARG A 561 3.02 -22.09 -8.73
N ASP A 562 4.01 -22.90 -9.10
CA ASP A 562 3.90 -24.36 -9.32
C ASP A 562 4.24 -25.23 -8.11
N ASP A 563 4.53 -24.59 -6.98
CA ASP A 563 4.90 -25.23 -5.72
C ASP A 563 3.73 -25.39 -4.74
N ARG A 564 2.58 -24.79 -5.06
CA ARG A 564 1.37 -24.82 -4.25
C ARG A 564 0.63 -26.14 -4.43
N SER A 565 0.35 -26.80 -3.30
CA SER A 565 -0.48 -27.99 -3.28
C SER A 565 -1.97 -27.68 -3.44
N SER A 566 -2.41 -26.49 -3.04
CA SER A 566 -3.80 -26.05 -3.15
C SER A 566 -3.85 -24.75 -3.98
N PRO A 567 -3.91 -24.85 -5.32
CA PRO A 567 -3.95 -23.66 -6.17
C PRO A 567 -5.27 -22.90 -5.98
N ARG A 568 -5.22 -21.59 -6.20
CA ARG A 568 -6.38 -20.69 -6.18
C ARG A 568 -6.49 -20.09 -7.58
N ILE A 569 -7.59 -20.38 -8.26
CA ILE A 569 -7.83 -19.94 -9.64
C ILE A 569 -9.06 -19.04 -9.64
N ARG A 570 -8.91 -17.83 -10.18
CA ARG A 570 -9.92 -16.76 -10.14
C ARG A 570 -10.61 -16.69 -8.76
N TYR A 571 -9.79 -16.60 -7.72
CA TYR A 571 -10.24 -16.62 -6.35
C TYR A 571 -10.63 -15.22 -5.89
N ASP A 572 -11.91 -15.00 -5.69
CA ASP A 572 -12.46 -13.79 -5.11
C ASP A 572 -12.24 -13.80 -3.59
N LEU A 573 -11.37 -12.89 -3.15
CA LEU A 573 -11.11 -12.66 -1.75
C LEU A 573 -12.24 -11.85 -1.10
N GLY A 574 -12.94 -11.02 -1.86
CA GLY A 574 -13.87 -9.98 -1.44
C GLY A 574 -13.23 -8.59 -1.31
N ASP A 575 -11.91 -8.46 -1.53
CA ASP A 575 -11.24 -7.15 -1.45
C ASP A 575 -11.59 -6.29 -2.67
N LYS A 576 -11.90 -5.02 -2.43
CA LYS A 576 -12.10 -4.02 -3.48
C LYS A 576 -10.79 -3.33 -3.83
N GLY A 577 -10.59 -3.06 -5.11
CA GLY A 577 -9.36 -2.45 -5.60
C GLY A 577 -9.33 -2.18 -7.10
N ARG A 578 -8.20 -1.63 -7.56
CA ARG A 578 -7.88 -1.43 -8.98
C ARG A 578 -6.41 -1.78 -9.24
N ILE A 579 -6.12 -2.14 -10.48
CA ILE A 579 -4.77 -2.43 -10.97
C ILE A 579 -4.39 -1.40 -12.02
N TYR A 580 -3.20 -0.81 -11.89
CA TYR A 580 -2.68 0.17 -12.85
C TYR A 580 -1.29 -0.21 -13.34
N ALA A 581 -1.00 0.16 -14.59
CA ALA A 581 0.36 0.22 -15.08
C ALA A 581 1.13 1.34 -14.36
N SER A 582 2.42 1.11 -14.15
CA SER A 582 3.30 2.09 -13.51
C SER A 582 3.39 3.38 -14.34
N SER A 583 3.45 3.26 -15.66
CA SER A 583 3.52 4.40 -16.58
C SER A 583 2.27 5.28 -16.54
N ASP A 584 1.09 4.69 -16.34
CA ASP A 584 -0.17 5.44 -16.23
C ASP A 584 -0.23 6.26 -14.93
N VAL A 585 0.17 5.66 -13.81
CA VAL A 585 0.25 6.39 -12.53
C VAL A 585 1.32 7.49 -12.61
N GLN A 586 2.50 7.21 -13.17
CA GLN A 586 3.55 8.21 -13.36
C GLN A 586 3.11 9.37 -14.26
N ALA A 587 2.42 9.08 -15.37
CA ALA A 587 1.90 10.11 -16.27
C ALA A 587 0.88 10.99 -15.57
N LEU A 588 0.00 10.38 -14.76
CA LEU A 588 -1.01 11.11 -14.02
C LEU A 588 -0.38 11.95 -12.90
N LEU A 589 0.59 11.43 -12.15
CA LEU A 589 1.36 12.25 -11.19
C LEU A 589 2.05 13.44 -11.87
N ALA A 590 2.70 13.22 -13.02
CA ALA A 590 3.39 14.28 -13.76
C ALA A 590 2.42 15.37 -14.23
N LYS A 591 1.19 15.02 -14.62
CA LYS A 591 0.11 15.96 -14.96
C LYS A 591 -0.23 16.91 -13.80
N TYR A 592 -0.13 16.42 -12.56
CA TYR A 592 -0.30 17.20 -11.32
C TYR A 592 1.00 17.89 -10.86
N GLY A 593 2.06 17.88 -11.66
CA GLY A 593 3.35 18.47 -11.32
C GLY A 593 4.21 17.62 -10.38
N ILE A 594 3.85 16.35 -10.19
CA ILE A 594 4.54 15.43 -9.28
C ILE A 594 5.38 14.46 -10.13
N PHE A 595 6.69 14.71 -10.18
CA PHE A 595 7.61 13.95 -11.02
C PHE A 595 8.32 12.87 -10.19
N HIS A 596 7.69 11.69 -10.10
CA HIS A 596 8.22 10.54 -9.38
C HIS A 596 8.56 9.40 -10.34
N LYS A 597 9.70 8.75 -10.12
CA LYS A 597 10.16 7.58 -10.88
C LYS A 597 10.37 6.40 -9.92
N PRO A 598 9.52 5.36 -9.99
CA PRO A 598 9.66 4.21 -9.11
C PRO A 598 10.88 3.37 -9.47
N ARG A 599 11.35 2.54 -8.52
CA ARG A 599 12.52 1.66 -8.73
C ARG A 599 12.28 0.54 -9.74
N THR A 600 11.03 0.16 -9.97
CA THR A 600 10.62 -0.87 -10.92
C THR A 600 9.38 -0.40 -11.68
N ASN A 601 9.12 -0.99 -12.84
CA ASN A 601 7.89 -0.80 -13.60
C ASN A 601 6.88 -1.94 -13.40
N LEU A 602 6.95 -2.63 -12.25
CA LEU A 602 5.90 -3.58 -11.89
C LEU A 602 4.56 -2.83 -11.79
N PRO A 603 3.42 -3.51 -12.00
CA PRO A 603 2.12 -2.88 -11.82
C PRO A 603 1.84 -2.54 -10.36
N LEU A 604 0.95 -1.56 -10.18
CA LEU A 604 0.47 -1.14 -8.87
C LEU A 604 -0.93 -1.71 -8.60
N MET A 605 -1.13 -2.22 -7.39
CA MET A 605 -2.39 -2.68 -6.87
C MET A 605 -2.89 -1.71 -5.79
N PHE A 606 -4.04 -1.10 -6.06
CA PHE A 606 -4.74 -0.19 -5.17
C PHE A 606 -5.81 -0.99 -4.43
N VAL A 607 -5.79 -0.98 -3.10
CA VAL A 607 -6.65 -1.85 -2.26
C VAL A 607 -7.41 -1.00 -1.24
N TRP A 608 -8.74 -1.03 -1.33
CA TRP A 608 -9.65 -0.50 -0.30
C TRP A 608 -10.02 -1.56 0.75
N GLY A 609 -9.83 -2.84 0.42
CA GLY A 609 -10.06 -3.97 1.31
C GLY A 609 -11.52 -4.47 1.29
N ARG A 610 -11.86 -5.25 2.31
CA ARG A 610 -13.19 -5.84 2.58
C ARG A 610 -13.85 -5.12 3.75
N ASP A 611 -15.16 -4.86 3.69
CA ASP A 611 -16.03 -4.60 4.85
C ASP A 611 -15.48 -3.58 5.88
N SER A 612 -14.73 -2.58 5.41
CA SER A 612 -14.23 -1.48 6.22
C SER A 612 -14.95 -0.17 5.90
N THR A 613 -15.94 -0.25 5.01
CA THR A 613 -16.74 0.88 4.56
C THR A 613 -18.17 0.64 4.99
N VAL A 614 -18.81 1.67 5.54
CA VAL A 614 -20.23 1.67 5.87
C VAL A 614 -20.96 2.66 4.98
N VAL A 615 -22.26 2.45 4.77
CA VAL A 615 -23.08 3.34 3.97
C VAL A 615 -23.91 4.23 4.89
N PHE A 616 -23.86 5.55 4.67
CA PHE A 616 -24.75 6.52 5.32
C PHE A 616 -25.54 7.27 4.25
N ASN A 617 -26.85 7.05 4.17
CA ASN A 617 -27.72 7.67 3.16
C ASN A 617 -27.18 7.57 1.70
N GLY A 618 -26.46 6.49 1.37
CA GLY A 618 -25.83 6.31 0.06
C GLY A 618 -24.39 6.85 -0.07
N ALA A 619 -23.84 7.51 0.94
CA ALA A 619 -22.42 7.85 1.01
C ALA A 619 -21.62 6.71 1.64
N ASN A 620 -20.52 6.33 0.97
CA ASN A 620 -19.57 5.33 1.46
C ASN A 620 -18.56 5.98 2.40
N LEU A 621 -18.53 5.57 3.66
CA LEU A 621 -17.57 6.03 4.68
C LEU A 621 -16.55 4.93 4.98
N ALA A 622 -15.29 5.16 4.62
CA ALA A 622 -14.23 4.18 4.85
C ALA A 622 -13.63 4.33 6.26
N PHE A 623 -13.19 3.21 6.84
CA PHE A 623 -12.58 3.19 8.18
C PHE A 623 -11.36 4.10 8.27
N THR A 624 -10.56 4.16 7.21
CA THR A 624 -9.38 5.03 7.13
C THR A 624 -9.74 6.51 7.20
N GLU A 625 -10.95 6.91 6.77
CA GLU A 625 -11.46 8.28 6.90
C GLU A 625 -11.89 8.58 8.33
N LEU A 626 -12.55 7.64 9.02
CA LEU A 626 -12.83 7.75 10.46
C LEU A 626 -11.55 7.86 11.27
N GLU A 627 -10.57 6.99 10.99
CA GLU A 627 -9.26 7.04 11.64
C GLU A 627 -8.60 8.41 11.47
N ARG A 628 -8.55 8.92 10.23
CA ARG A 628 -7.97 10.23 9.93
C ARG A 628 -8.76 11.38 10.58
N ALA A 629 -10.08 11.32 10.60
CA ALA A 629 -10.90 12.36 11.20
C ALA A 629 -10.63 12.46 12.72
N VAL A 630 -10.57 11.31 13.40
CA VAL A 630 -10.22 11.21 14.82
C VAL A 630 -8.81 11.74 15.07
N GLU A 631 -7.80 11.30 14.30
CA GLU A 631 -6.40 11.71 14.50
C GLU A 631 -6.16 13.21 14.28
N ASN A 632 -7.03 13.89 13.52
CA ASN A 632 -6.94 15.34 13.33
C ASN A 632 -7.53 16.15 14.50
N ILE A 633 -8.56 15.62 15.18
CA ILE A 633 -9.26 16.34 16.25
C ILE A 633 -8.73 15.95 17.64
N ASP A 634 -8.27 14.71 17.79
CA ASP A 634 -7.71 14.17 19.01
C ASP A 634 -6.19 14.38 19.02
N THR A 635 -5.78 15.63 19.27
CA THR A 635 -4.37 16.02 19.25
C THR A 635 -3.56 15.43 20.40
N GLU A 636 -4.22 15.04 21.48
CA GLU A 636 -3.60 14.43 22.66
C GLU A 636 -3.53 12.89 22.53
N GLY A 637 -4.21 12.32 21.54
CA GLY A 637 -4.20 10.88 21.27
C GLY A 637 -5.00 10.09 22.31
N GLU A 638 -6.03 10.70 22.90
CA GLU A 638 -6.94 10.13 23.90
C GLU A 638 -7.77 8.95 23.35
N VAL A 639 -8.11 8.97 22.08
CA VAL A 639 -8.83 7.90 21.40
C VAL A 639 -7.85 6.84 20.90
N LEU A 640 -8.11 5.62 21.36
CA LEU A 640 -7.28 4.48 21.05
C LEU A 640 -7.81 3.67 19.87
N LYS A 641 -9.03 3.16 19.98
CA LYS A 641 -9.65 2.33 18.94
C LYS A 641 -10.89 3.00 18.40
N LYS A 642 -11.14 2.75 17.12
CA LYS A 642 -12.27 3.30 16.39
C LYS A 642 -13.02 2.17 15.72
N ALA A 643 -14.33 2.22 15.61
CA ALA A 643 -15.09 1.31 14.74
C ALA A 643 -16.37 1.97 14.27
N PHE A 644 -16.91 1.48 13.17
CA PHE A 644 -18.31 1.75 12.83
C PHE A 644 -19.21 0.69 13.45
N TYR A 645 -20.43 1.08 13.83
CA TYR A 645 -21.50 0.16 14.18
C TYR A 645 -22.74 0.48 13.36
N THR A 646 -23.21 -0.49 12.57
CA THR A 646 -24.45 -0.36 11.81
C THR A 646 -25.52 -1.31 12.34
N TYR A 647 -26.74 -0.81 12.45
CA TYR A 647 -27.88 -1.59 12.93
C TYR A 647 -29.19 -1.07 12.35
N HIS A 648 -30.22 -1.90 12.37
CA HIS A 648 -31.58 -1.48 12.03
C HIS A 648 -32.34 -1.11 13.29
N ASP A 649 -32.95 0.07 13.32
CA ASP A 649 -33.81 0.46 14.43
C ASP A 649 -35.15 -0.31 14.42
N GLN A 650 -36.02 -0.02 15.41
CA GLN A 650 -37.32 -0.69 15.56
C GLN A 650 -38.28 -0.44 14.38
N PHE A 651 -38.01 0.57 13.56
CA PHE A 651 -38.78 0.93 12.38
C PHE A 651 -38.16 0.38 11.09
N GLY A 652 -37.05 -0.35 11.20
CA GLY A 652 -36.32 -0.92 10.08
C GLY A 652 -35.45 0.10 9.34
N ALA A 653 -35.20 1.28 9.91
CA ALA A 653 -34.26 2.23 9.33
C ALA A 653 -32.83 1.86 9.72
N GLU A 654 -31.91 1.86 8.74
CA GLU A 654 -30.49 1.69 8.99
C GLU A 654 -29.95 2.89 9.77
N LYS A 655 -29.15 2.60 10.81
CA LYS A 655 -28.51 3.57 11.70
C LYS A 655 -27.02 3.31 11.74
N LEU A 656 -26.26 4.39 11.90
CA LEU A 656 -24.81 4.38 12.01
C LEU A 656 -24.39 5.02 13.34
N GLU A 657 -23.49 4.34 14.06
CA GLU A 657 -22.72 4.93 15.16
C GLU A 657 -21.21 4.88 14.87
N LEU A 658 -20.50 5.89 15.36
CA LEU A 658 -19.04 5.99 15.38
C LEU A 658 -18.57 5.64 16.79
N TRP A 659 -17.97 4.47 16.97
CA TRP A 659 -17.50 4.00 18.27
C TRP A 659 -16.04 4.36 18.49
N LEU A 660 -15.75 4.97 19.64
CA LEU A 660 -14.44 5.43 20.07
C LEU A 660 -14.11 4.82 21.44
N GLU A 661 -13.06 4.01 21.52
CA GLU A 661 -12.53 3.51 22.79
C GLU A 661 -11.37 4.39 23.22
N LEU A 662 -11.46 4.91 24.44
CA LEU A 662 -10.46 5.81 25.03
C LEU A 662 -9.25 5.03 25.58
N ASN A 663 -8.13 5.74 25.70
CA ASN A 663 -6.91 5.24 26.32
C ASN A 663 -7.07 4.95 27.82
N ASP A 664 -6.08 4.26 28.38
CA ASP A 664 -5.99 4.02 29.82
C ASP A 664 -6.05 5.37 30.58
N ASP A 665 -6.82 5.42 31.67
CA ASP A 665 -7.02 6.60 32.54
C ASP A 665 -7.64 7.86 31.89
N VAL A 666 -8.13 7.76 30.65
CA VAL A 666 -8.89 8.83 30.00
C VAL A 666 -10.38 8.73 30.35
N GLU A 667 -10.92 9.80 30.92
CA GLU A 667 -12.34 9.93 31.23
C GLU A 667 -13.16 10.28 29.97
N ILE A 668 -14.43 9.88 29.95
CA ILE A 668 -15.32 10.26 28.84
C ILE A 668 -15.45 11.80 28.82
N PRO A 669 -15.23 12.47 27.67
CA PRO A 669 -15.28 13.93 27.60
C PRO A 669 -16.57 14.51 28.18
N GLU A 670 -16.46 15.61 28.95
CA GLU A 670 -17.65 16.28 29.48
C GLU A 670 -18.48 16.90 28.35
N ASP A 671 -17.82 17.51 27.37
CA ASP A 671 -18.43 18.11 26.18
C ASP A 671 -18.37 17.17 24.96
N MET A 672 -19.15 16.09 25.03
CA MET A 672 -19.24 15.12 23.94
C MET A 672 -19.86 15.73 22.67
N GLU A 673 -20.74 16.72 22.81
CA GLU A 673 -21.39 17.36 21.66
C GLU A 673 -20.38 18.15 20.81
N ALA A 674 -19.48 18.90 21.43
CA ALA A 674 -18.41 19.58 20.71
C ALA A 674 -17.48 18.60 19.99
N TYR A 675 -17.11 17.48 20.63
CA TYR A 675 -16.30 16.46 19.99
C TYR A 675 -17.02 15.83 18.79
N ALA A 676 -18.30 15.45 18.96
CA ALA A 676 -19.10 14.88 17.88
C ALA A 676 -19.26 15.85 16.71
N HIS A 677 -19.45 17.15 17.00
CA HIS A 677 -19.51 18.20 15.99
C HIS A 677 -18.20 18.29 15.20
N ALA A 678 -17.05 18.32 15.89
CA ALA A 678 -15.74 18.36 15.25
C ALA A 678 -15.48 17.10 14.39
N LEU A 679 -15.82 15.91 14.90
CA LEU A 679 -15.64 14.65 14.18
C LEU A 679 -16.47 14.58 12.90
N ILE A 680 -17.77 14.87 12.99
CA ILE A 680 -18.68 14.81 11.84
C ILE A 680 -18.31 15.88 10.82
N SER A 681 -17.99 17.09 11.27
CA SER A 681 -17.47 18.17 10.41
C SER A 681 -16.22 17.73 9.66
N LYS A 682 -15.27 17.09 10.37
CA LYS A 682 -14.02 16.64 9.76
C LYS A 682 -14.27 15.51 8.77
N LEU A 683 -15.13 14.55 9.08
CA LEU A 683 -15.56 13.51 8.13
C LEU A 683 -16.18 14.12 6.87
N ALA A 684 -17.05 15.13 7.01
CA ALA A 684 -17.63 15.85 5.88
C ALA A 684 -16.56 16.60 5.05
N SER A 685 -15.50 17.11 5.68
CA SER A 685 -14.38 17.73 4.95
C SER A 685 -13.53 16.71 4.17
N LEU A 686 -13.44 15.47 4.66
CA LEU A 686 -12.64 14.41 4.06
C LEU A 686 -13.40 13.65 2.96
N ASN A 687 -14.72 13.53 3.11
CA ASN A 687 -15.58 12.74 2.24
C ASN A 687 -16.70 13.61 1.65
N GLN A 688 -16.56 13.94 0.37
CA GLN A 688 -17.46 14.86 -0.32
C GLN A 688 -18.88 14.32 -0.47
N ASP A 689 -19.05 13.00 -0.56
CA ASP A 689 -20.38 12.38 -0.64
C ASP A 689 -21.08 12.38 0.71
N PHE A 690 -20.34 12.11 1.78
CA PHE A 690 -20.88 12.25 3.12
C PHE A 690 -21.31 13.70 3.36
N ARG A 691 -20.50 14.68 2.96
CA ARG A 691 -20.89 16.09 2.99
C ARG A 691 -22.17 16.35 2.21
N TYR A 692 -22.27 15.85 0.98
CA TYR A 692 -23.45 16.02 0.15
C TYR A 692 -24.71 15.40 0.78
N GLN A 693 -24.57 14.22 1.40
CA GLN A 693 -25.67 13.59 2.13
C GLN A 693 -26.03 14.33 3.41
N LEU A 694 -25.11 15.07 4.03
CA LEU A 694 -25.44 15.97 5.13
C LEU A 694 -26.16 17.23 4.62
N GLU A 695 -25.72 17.81 3.50
CA GLU A 695 -26.34 18.97 2.85
C GLU A 695 -27.79 18.69 2.39
N SER A 696 -28.14 17.43 2.15
CA SER A 696 -29.49 17.02 1.75
C SER A 696 -30.46 16.80 2.93
N LEU A 697 -29.96 16.83 4.17
CA LEU A 697 -30.78 16.68 5.38
C LEU A 697 -31.43 18.01 5.79
N ASP A 698 -32.64 17.92 6.34
CA ASP A 698 -33.31 19.08 6.95
C ASP A 698 -32.54 19.54 8.21
N GLU A 699 -32.52 20.85 8.47
CA GLU A 699 -31.96 21.41 9.71
C GLU A 699 -32.65 20.78 10.94
N GLY A 700 -31.86 20.37 11.93
CA GLY A 700 -32.36 19.62 13.09
C GLY A 700 -32.37 18.09 12.94
N SER A 701 -32.08 17.55 11.75
CA SER A 701 -31.98 16.09 11.53
C SER A 701 -30.91 15.47 12.43
N VAL A 702 -31.23 14.34 13.07
CA VAL A 702 -30.26 13.66 13.96
C VAL A 702 -29.18 12.97 13.12
N LEU A 703 -27.92 13.29 13.42
CA LEU A 703 -26.74 12.73 12.75
C LEU A 703 -26.26 11.43 13.43
N PRO A 704 -25.30 10.69 12.83
CA PRO A 704 -24.73 9.48 13.43
C PRO A 704 -24.28 9.69 14.88
N VAL A 705 -24.56 8.71 15.74
CA VAL A 705 -24.18 8.78 17.16
C VAL A 705 -22.68 8.61 17.29
N VAL A 706 -22.01 9.47 18.05
CA VAL A 706 -20.63 9.25 18.48
C VAL A 706 -20.67 8.63 19.87
N ARG A 707 -20.10 7.43 20.02
CA ARG A 707 -20.14 6.67 21.26
C ARG A 707 -18.74 6.45 21.82
N PHE A 708 -18.55 6.91 23.05
CA PHE A 708 -17.32 6.75 23.80
C PHE A 708 -17.41 5.55 24.73
N PHE A 709 -16.33 4.79 24.79
CA PHE A 709 -16.15 3.69 25.72
C PHE A 709 -14.89 3.95 26.55
N LYS A 710 -14.99 3.73 27.85
CA LYS A 710 -13.79 3.57 28.68
C LYS A 710 -13.00 2.35 28.21
N ARG A 711 -11.70 2.42 28.42
CA ARG A 711 -10.74 1.36 28.14
C ARG A 711 -11.22 0.00 28.64
N GLY A 712 -11.18 -1.02 27.78
CA GLY A 712 -11.57 -2.39 28.14
C GLY A 712 -13.07 -2.66 28.13
N GLN A 713 -13.92 -1.65 27.91
CA GLN A 713 -15.38 -1.75 28.07
C GLN A 713 -16.13 -1.84 26.74
N SER A 714 -15.45 -1.67 25.60
CA SER A 714 -16.09 -1.77 24.28
C SER A 714 -16.02 -3.20 23.70
N PRO A 715 -16.88 -3.55 22.73
CA PRO A 715 -16.70 -4.77 21.92
C PRO A 715 -15.44 -4.73 21.05
N ILE A 716 -14.86 -3.55 20.85
CA ILE A 716 -13.59 -3.32 20.13
C ILE A 716 -12.40 -3.74 21.02
N SER A 717 -12.61 -3.85 22.34
CA SER A 717 -11.60 -4.32 23.28
C SER A 717 -11.32 -5.81 23.10
N GLU A 718 -10.30 -6.11 22.30
CA GLU A 718 -9.63 -7.40 22.39
C GLU A 718 -8.69 -7.43 23.58
N ALA A 719 -8.67 -8.55 24.32
CA ALA A 719 -7.69 -8.81 25.36
C ALA A 719 -6.27 -8.60 24.81
N GLY A 720 -5.62 -7.49 25.16
CA GLY A 720 -4.20 -7.24 24.92
C GLY A 720 -3.75 -6.96 23.48
N GLY A 721 -4.63 -6.57 22.55
CA GLY A 721 -4.22 -6.28 21.16
C GLY A 721 -3.73 -7.52 20.39
N HIS A 722 -4.19 -8.70 20.81
CA HIS A 722 -3.71 -9.99 20.33
C HIS A 722 -4.28 -10.42 18.97
N ARG A 723 -5.23 -9.70 18.36
CA ARG A 723 -5.77 -10.04 17.04
C ARG A 723 -6.05 -8.78 16.21
N LYS A 724 -6.47 -9.03 14.97
CA LYS A 724 -6.92 -8.02 14.02
C LYS A 724 -8.25 -7.44 14.52
N GLN A 725 -8.25 -6.15 14.83
CA GLN A 725 -9.44 -5.39 15.17
C GLN A 725 -10.54 -5.51 14.09
N VAL A 726 -11.78 -5.71 14.54
CA VAL A 726 -12.99 -5.57 13.73
C VAL A 726 -13.28 -4.08 13.54
N LEU A 727 -13.46 -3.65 12.28
CA LEU A 727 -13.61 -2.24 11.90
C LEU A 727 -15.07 -1.80 11.75
N VAL A 728 -15.94 -2.74 11.39
CA VAL A 728 -17.38 -2.54 11.25
C VAL A 728 -18.07 -3.62 12.06
N PHE A 729 -18.92 -3.21 12.99
CA PHE A 729 -19.78 -4.08 13.77
C PHE A 729 -21.21 -4.00 13.24
N GLN A 730 -21.84 -5.16 13.17
CA GLN A 730 -23.27 -5.34 13.01
C GLN A 730 -23.80 -6.16 14.19
N LYS A 731 -25.11 -6.31 14.32
CA LYS A 731 -25.73 -7.07 15.42
C LYS A 731 -25.19 -8.51 15.49
N GLU A 732 -24.87 -9.09 14.34
CA GLU A 732 -24.32 -10.44 14.17
C GLU A 732 -22.86 -10.56 14.64
N ASN A 733 -22.13 -9.45 14.74
CA ASN A 733 -20.76 -9.41 15.23
C ASN A 733 -20.68 -9.27 16.76
N LEU A 734 -21.81 -9.03 17.42
CA LEU A 734 -21.89 -8.87 18.87
C LEU A 734 -22.31 -10.20 19.53
N PRO A 735 -21.92 -10.44 20.80
CA PRO A 735 -22.50 -11.54 21.58
C PRO A 735 -24.04 -11.49 21.55
N GLU A 736 -24.70 -12.66 21.48
CA GLU A 736 -26.17 -12.75 21.32
C GLU A 736 -26.95 -11.92 22.37
N ASP A 737 -26.41 -11.81 23.59
CA ASP A 737 -27.00 -11.06 24.70
C ASP A 737 -26.21 -9.77 25.02
N TYR A 738 -25.49 -9.21 24.05
CA TYR A 738 -24.69 -8.00 24.28
C TYR A 738 -25.59 -6.79 24.61
N ALA A 739 -25.30 -6.16 25.74
CA ALA A 739 -25.84 -4.87 26.13
C ALA A 739 -24.68 -3.89 26.34
N PHE A 740 -24.93 -2.61 26.03
CA PHE A 740 -23.93 -1.58 26.31
C PHE A 740 -23.61 -1.53 27.82
N PRO A 741 -22.35 -1.22 28.19
CA PRO A 741 -21.97 -0.98 29.58
C PRO A 741 -22.80 0.12 30.24
N ALA A 742 -22.71 0.22 31.57
CA ALA A 742 -23.31 1.33 32.32
C ALA A 742 -22.78 2.69 31.84
N GLU A 743 -23.55 3.76 32.07
CA GLU A 743 -23.27 5.11 31.57
C GLU A 743 -21.90 5.65 32.02
N GLU A 744 -21.41 5.23 33.18
CA GLU A 744 -20.07 5.60 33.67
C GLU A 744 -18.91 5.02 32.81
N TYR A 745 -19.18 3.99 32.00
CA TYR A 745 -18.22 3.31 31.14
C TYR A 745 -18.50 3.49 29.65
N CYS A 746 -19.72 3.87 29.28
CA CYS A 746 -20.14 4.02 27.89
C CYS A 746 -21.20 5.11 27.73
N ARG A 747 -20.93 6.12 26.90
CA ARG A 747 -21.89 7.20 26.60
C ARG A 747 -21.93 7.47 25.11
N GLY A 748 -23.15 7.58 24.58
CA GLY A 748 -23.39 7.98 23.20
C GLY A 748 -23.97 9.39 23.16
N VAL A 749 -23.51 10.21 22.23
CA VAL A 749 -24.04 11.52 21.94
C VAL A 749 -24.47 11.59 20.48
N ALA A 750 -25.61 12.19 20.21
CA ALA A 750 -26.05 12.52 18.86
C ALA A 750 -26.21 14.02 18.77
N ILE A 751 -25.67 14.61 17.70
CA ILE A 751 -25.87 16.02 17.38
C ILE A 751 -26.90 16.17 16.28
N GLN A 752 -27.42 17.38 16.13
CA GLN A 752 -28.35 17.73 15.08
C GLN A 752 -27.64 18.39 13.91
N MET A 753 -28.17 18.17 12.71
CA MET A 753 -27.73 18.83 11.50
C MET A 753 -27.90 20.35 11.64
N SER A 754 -26.83 21.09 11.41
CA SER A 754 -26.80 22.54 11.37
C SER A 754 -25.84 23.03 10.29
N ASP A 755 -26.02 24.27 9.84
CA ASP A 755 -25.13 24.92 8.87
C ASP A 755 -23.66 24.95 9.34
N ASP A 756 -23.43 25.00 10.65
CA ASP A 756 -22.09 25.12 11.23
C ASP A 756 -21.26 23.84 11.04
N ILE A 757 -21.90 22.66 10.95
CA ILE A 757 -21.23 21.38 10.65
C ILE A 757 -20.60 21.39 9.26
N LEU A 758 -21.17 22.16 8.34
CA LEU A 758 -20.71 22.26 6.96
C LEU A 758 -19.70 23.40 6.76
N ARG A 759 -19.63 24.38 7.68
CA ARG A 759 -18.81 25.59 7.55
C ARG A 759 -17.49 25.53 8.32
N SER A 760 -17.33 24.55 9.20
CA SER A 760 -16.13 24.29 10.00
C SER A 760 -14.96 23.80 9.14
N GLU A 761 -14.37 24.69 8.36
CA GLU A 761 -12.98 24.53 7.92
C GLU A 761 -12.10 24.57 9.17
N VAL A 762 -11.78 23.39 9.73
CA VAL A 762 -10.66 23.28 10.66
C VAL A 762 -9.42 23.65 9.84
N GLN A 763 -8.94 24.88 10.06
CA GLN A 763 -7.71 25.40 9.46
C GLN A 763 -6.63 24.33 9.52
N LEU A 764 -6.14 23.92 8.35
CA LEU A 764 -4.87 23.22 8.24
C LEU A 764 -3.81 24.15 8.85
N SER A 765 -3.39 23.90 10.09
CA SER A 765 -2.20 24.54 10.61
C SER A 765 -1.03 24.07 9.76
N ALA A 766 -0.34 25.05 9.16
CA ALA A 766 0.79 24.90 8.25
C ALA A 766 1.97 24.10 8.82
#